data_AF-A0A0F0CAP2-F1
#
_entry.id   AF-A0A0F0CAP2-F1
#
_cell.length_a   1.000
_cell.length_b   1.000
_cell.length_c   1.000
_cell.angle_alpha   90.00
_cell.angle_beta   90.00
_cell.angle_gamma   90.00
#
_symmetry.space_group_name_H-M   'P 1'
#
loop_
_entity.id
_entity.type
_entity.pdbx_description
1 polymer ?
#
loop_
_entity_poly.entity_id
_entity_poly.type
_entity_poly.pdbx_seq_one_letter_code
_entity_poly.pdbx_strand_id
1 'polypeptide(L)'
;MTSGSLYFKLLREDLKRRVWAIALVFLAFFFSLPIGLALSMENAANTDYFIYNGYRNFVQDGSLPDDLFQAKLLELKTKVVLSDAAFGNGLIVFLLIVAAVVIGVSSFSYLHNRKKIDFYHSIPVRREILYSTQYTGGILIVGLCYLINLILMLGVALSYGVRLGSLIGPMAGGWALNMLYFLLMYAVVVVAMMMTGNMVVGLLGSGVFFFFLPAIMMLLAAYCETFFLTTARSMWSSEDSPFMWGMKYLSPFSVYMTALSWGVKNIGKHIPELICTGFGFLAFSLLGLQLYRKRPSEAAGRAMAFKRTMAPIRMILVIGCGLAGGMFFWSLQSNLKWGLFGIVVAVILTHCIVEIIYHFDFKKLFGHRVQLVICLAAGVLAFLSFRYDWYGYDSYMPQADRIASASLEIGIDSNWLDSREITISDSGEFGVTYKAAYEEIEKNMKLTDMGLVLPIAEEGRRNAIEDRKVRLGSSRTPAYANTRVSYIGGADGPTSVFVAGKVAGEENETDRQMYYTNVTVNYRLTNGRRVSRAYSLYLSDIMDTYEKLYSQTDYKTGLYRILSQTPEQLSRAYYKEAGTIAYTAEEGSVLTELLKAYQTDLMALDTQTRIQEAPIGSICFVTKDSVHYLKKGIEDSLYKYRGGYWDYRVEDFNQYWPIYPSFTRTIQILESQGEKPGTFFAPEQVKEITINVQNLLKSSYSDIPQDEELAELRKKNPYYQEDGSLHFTDAHDIALLMDAMMEEEYYQMDQFHQPAGGFSYCQIELKGNQYVSGLIMEDRVTPEMLDLFAGIPMEVE
;
A
#
# COMPACT_ATOMS: atom_id res chain seq x y z
N MET A 1 23.99 -36.37 44.27
CA MET A 1 22.64 -35.99 43.83
C MET A 1 22.70 -35.60 42.37
N THR A 2 22.02 -36.33 41.48
CA THR A 2 22.07 -36.10 40.03
C THR A 2 21.39 -34.76 39.67
N SER A 3 22.04 -33.97 38.81
CA SER A 3 21.65 -32.59 38.46
C SER A 3 20.21 -32.45 37.96
N GLY A 4 19.66 -33.49 37.31
CA GLY A 4 18.27 -33.53 36.86
C GLY A 4 17.24 -33.42 38.01
N SER A 5 17.47 -34.06 39.14
CA SER A 5 16.54 -34.02 40.28
C SER A 5 16.44 -32.65 40.94
N LEU A 6 17.50 -31.84 40.85
CA LEU A 6 17.56 -30.49 41.42
C LEU A 6 16.80 -29.48 40.57
N TYR A 7 16.96 -29.54 39.24
CA TYR A 7 16.29 -28.64 38.29
C TYR A 7 14.77 -28.69 38.43
N PHE A 8 14.17 -29.88 38.42
CA PHE A 8 12.72 -30.03 38.52
C PHE A 8 12.17 -29.60 39.89
N LYS A 9 12.94 -29.79 40.97
CA LYS A 9 12.58 -29.29 42.30
C LYS A 9 12.54 -27.76 42.33
N LEU A 10 13.56 -27.11 41.76
CA LEU A 10 13.61 -25.65 41.65
C LEU A 10 12.49 -25.12 40.77
N LEU A 11 12.20 -25.78 39.64
CA LEU A 11 11.11 -25.41 38.74
C LEU A 11 9.75 -25.50 39.43
N ARG A 12 9.50 -26.59 40.15
CA ARG A 12 8.26 -26.76 40.93
C ARG A 12 8.10 -25.67 41.98
N GLU A 13 9.17 -25.34 42.70
CA GLU A 13 9.15 -24.30 43.72
C GLU A 13 8.92 -22.91 43.12
N ASP A 14 9.53 -22.64 41.98
CA ASP A 14 9.34 -21.39 41.26
C ASP A 14 7.90 -21.25 40.71
N LEU A 15 7.31 -22.31 40.15
CA LEU A 15 5.91 -22.32 39.74
C LEU A 15 4.95 -22.08 40.92
N LYS A 16 5.24 -22.65 42.11
CA LYS A 16 4.46 -22.37 43.32
C LYS A 16 4.50 -20.90 43.73
N ARG A 17 5.64 -20.23 43.56
CA ARG A 17 5.77 -18.79 43.87
C ARG A 17 5.05 -17.91 42.85
N ARG A 18 4.80 -18.43 41.65
CA ARG A 18 4.18 -17.73 40.52
C ARG A 18 2.76 -18.19 40.20
N VAL A 19 2.05 -18.76 41.18
CA VAL A 19 0.65 -19.17 41.04
C VAL A 19 -0.25 -18.02 40.58
N TRP A 20 0.02 -16.79 41.02
CA TRP A 20 -0.69 -15.60 40.56
C TRP A 20 -0.58 -15.40 39.03
N ALA A 21 0.59 -15.68 38.45
CA ALA A 21 0.84 -15.51 37.02
C ALA A 21 0.14 -16.62 36.22
N ILE A 22 0.13 -17.84 36.75
CA ILE A 22 -0.65 -18.96 36.19
C ILE A 22 -2.14 -18.58 36.17
N ALA A 23 -2.68 -18.13 37.30
CA ALA A 23 -4.08 -17.73 37.39
C ALA A 23 -4.43 -16.61 36.41
N LEU A 24 -3.60 -15.56 36.33
CA LEU A 24 -3.81 -14.43 35.42
C LEU A 24 -3.81 -14.87 33.94
N VAL A 25 -2.79 -15.61 33.52
CA VAL A 25 -2.67 -16.06 32.12
C VAL A 25 -3.76 -17.07 31.77
N PHE A 26 -4.09 -17.98 32.70
CA PHE A 26 -5.19 -18.93 32.52
C PHE A 26 -6.52 -18.23 32.34
N LEU A 27 -6.85 -17.26 33.22
CA LEU A 27 -8.11 -16.51 33.13
C LEU A 27 -8.19 -15.71 31.83
N ALA A 28 -7.10 -15.04 31.42
CA ALA A 28 -7.06 -14.30 30.17
C ALA A 28 -7.41 -15.20 28.97
N PHE A 29 -6.78 -16.37 28.87
CA PHE A 29 -7.08 -17.33 27.79
C PHE A 29 -8.44 -18.01 27.94
N PHE A 30 -8.93 -18.23 29.15
CA PHE A 30 -10.25 -18.81 29.40
C PHE A 30 -11.37 -17.91 28.88
N PHE A 31 -11.28 -16.60 29.16
CA PHE A 31 -12.27 -15.66 28.66
C PHE A 31 -12.13 -15.41 27.15
N SER A 32 -10.92 -15.46 26.59
CA SER A 32 -10.73 -15.19 25.16
C SER A 32 -10.99 -16.40 24.25
N LEU A 33 -10.80 -17.63 24.72
CA LEU A 33 -10.89 -18.85 23.89
C LEU A 33 -12.22 -19.59 24.09
N PRO A 34 -12.45 -20.38 25.17
CA PRO A 34 -13.69 -21.14 25.30
C PRO A 34 -14.92 -20.24 25.50
N ILE A 35 -14.84 -19.21 26.34
CA ILE A 35 -15.96 -18.27 26.54
C ILE A 35 -16.13 -17.38 25.32
N GLY A 36 -15.03 -16.85 24.76
CA GLY A 36 -15.04 -16.08 23.53
C GLY A 36 -15.74 -16.82 22.40
N LEU A 37 -15.39 -18.09 22.16
CA LEU A 37 -16.03 -18.92 21.14
C LEU A 37 -17.52 -19.13 21.40
N ALA A 38 -17.92 -19.39 22.65
CA ALA A 38 -19.33 -19.57 22.98
C ALA A 38 -20.15 -18.31 22.64
N LEU A 39 -19.63 -17.13 22.97
CA LEU A 39 -20.24 -15.84 22.62
C LEU A 39 -20.24 -15.61 21.10
N SER A 40 -19.13 -15.89 20.41
CA SER A 40 -19.03 -15.79 18.94
C SER A 40 -20.05 -16.69 18.25
N MET A 41 -20.26 -17.91 18.75
CA MET A 41 -21.24 -18.87 18.25
C MET A 41 -22.67 -18.43 18.52
N GLU A 42 -22.96 -17.90 19.70
CA GLU A 42 -24.28 -17.37 20.04
C GLU A 42 -24.63 -16.13 19.19
N ASN A 43 -23.68 -15.21 19.05
CA ASN A 43 -23.83 -14.04 18.17
C ASN A 43 -24.01 -14.46 16.71
N ALA A 44 -23.23 -15.44 16.24
CA ALA A 44 -23.39 -16.00 14.90
C ALA A 44 -24.78 -16.62 14.73
N ALA A 45 -25.26 -17.42 15.68
CA ALA A 45 -26.59 -18.00 15.63
C ALA A 45 -27.70 -16.92 15.65
N ASN A 46 -27.58 -15.90 16.50
CA ASN A 46 -28.56 -14.81 16.62
C ASN A 46 -28.62 -13.89 15.39
N THR A 47 -27.56 -13.87 14.59
CA THR A 47 -27.48 -13.11 13.34
C THR A 47 -27.68 -13.99 12.12
N ASP A 48 -28.17 -15.24 12.30
CA ASP A 48 -28.29 -16.22 11.22
C ASP A 48 -26.98 -16.33 10.41
N TYR A 49 -25.84 -16.28 11.10
CA TYR A 49 -24.49 -16.32 10.56
C TYR A 49 -24.17 -15.24 9.50
N PHE A 50 -24.91 -14.11 9.51
CA PHE A 50 -24.79 -13.01 8.54
C PHE A 50 -23.35 -12.53 8.31
N ILE A 51 -22.58 -12.32 9.39
CA ILE A 51 -21.20 -11.82 9.31
C ILE A 51 -20.29 -12.79 8.55
N TYR A 52 -20.52 -14.09 8.73
CA TYR A 52 -19.74 -15.16 8.09
C TYR A 52 -20.28 -15.53 6.70
N ASN A 53 -21.45 -14.99 6.36
CA ASN A 53 -22.18 -15.16 5.10
C ASN A 53 -22.31 -13.82 4.34
N GLY A 54 -21.43 -12.85 4.65
CA GLY A 54 -21.25 -11.50 4.07
C GLY A 54 -22.39 -10.96 3.19
N TYR A 55 -23.31 -10.24 3.81
CA TYR A 55 -24.40 -9.44 3.20
C TYR A 55 -25.81 -10.06 3.22
N ARG A 56 -26.02 -11.35 3.59
CA ARG A 56 -27.37 -11.85 3.94
C ARG A 56 -27.40 -12.91 5.05
N ASN A 57 -28.52 -12.91 5.79
CA ASN A 57 -28.84 -13.89 6.83
C ASN A 57 -28.97 -15.28 6.19
N PHE A 58 -28.38 -16.29 6.82
CA PHE A 58 -28.48 -17.69 6.44
C PHE A 58 -29.68 -18.35 7.14
N VAL A 59 -30.84 -18.31 6.50
CA VAL A 59 -32.12 -18.83 7.01
C VAL A 59 -32.64 -19.93 6.09
N GLN A 60 -33.27 -20.96 6.64
CA GLN A 60 -33.95 -22.00 5.86
C GLN A 60 -35.30 -21.48 5.38
N ASP A 61 -35.35 -20.97 4.14
CA ASP A 61 -36.54 -20.40 3.49
C ASP A 61 -37.22 -21.37 2.50
N GLY A 62 -36.77 -22.62 2.45
CA GLY A 62 -37.24 -23.65 1.51
C GLY A 62 -36.60 -23.60 0.12
N SER A 63 -35.67 -22.67 -0.13
CA SER A 63 -34.93 -22.59 -1.39
C SER A 63 -33.78 -23.61 -1.51
N LEU A 64 -33.29 -24.14 -0.38
CA LEU A 64 -32.20 -25.11 -0.30
C LEU A 64 -32.71 -26.46 0.23
N PRO A 65 -32.35 -27.58 -0.42
CA PRO A 65 -32.52 -28.92 0.15
C PRO A 65 -31.91 -29.02 1.56
N ASP A 66 -32.59 -29.73 2.47
CA ASP A 66 -32.22 -29.80 3.89
C ASP A 66 -30.79 -30.33 4.11
N ASP A 67 -30.35 -31.29 3.31
CA ASP A 67 -29.01 -31.87 3.36
C ASP A 67 -27.92 -30.84 3.03
N LEU A 68 -28.15 -30.02 2.00
CA LEU A 68 -27.26 -28.93 1.61
C LEU A 68 -27.28 -27.80 2.65
N PHE A 69 -28.44 -27.46 3.21
CA PHE A 69 -28.55 -26.48 4.29
C PHE A 69 -27.74 -26.90 5.52
N GLN A 70 -27.86 -28.16 5.96
CA GLN A 70 -27.11 -28.67 7.10
C GLN A 70 -25.60 -28.73 6.84
N ALA A 71 -25.18 -29.13 5.63
CA ALA A 71 -23.78 -29.10 5.24
C ALA A 71 -23.21 -27.67 5.28
N LYS A 72 -23.99 -26.69 4.80
CA LYS A 72 -23.60 -25.28 4.80
C LYS A 72 -23.55 -24.67 6.20
N LEU A 73 -24.52 -24.99 7.04
CA LEU A 73 -24.53 -24.59 8.45
C LEU A 73 -23.28 -25.12 9.18
N LEU A 74 -22.90 -26.36 8.92
CA LEU A 74 -21.68 -26.96 9.47
C LEU A 74 -20.41 -26.25 8.98
N GLU A 75 -20.35 -25.88 7.70
CA GLU A 75 -19.24 -25.09 7.13
C GLU A 75 -19.13 -23.73 7.84
N LEU A 76 -20.24 -23.00 8.00
CA LEU A 76 -20.28 -21.69 8.66
C LEU A 76 -19.85 -21.80 10.13
N LYS A 77 -20.41 -22.75 10.89
CA LYS A 77 -19.95 -23.04 12.25
C LYS A 77 -18.45 -23.34 12.30
N THR A 78 -17.94 -24.13 11.37
CA THR A 78 -16.50 -24.43 11.30
C THR A 78 -15.68 -23.17 11.07
N LYS A 79 -16.14 -22.26 10.21
CA LYS A 79 -15.49 -20.96 9.97
C LYS A 79 -15.45 -20.08 11.22
N VAL A 80 -16.53 -20.02 12.01
CA VAL A 80 -16.56 -19.30 13.30
C VAL A 80 -15.53 -19.87 14.28
N VAL A 81 -15.42 -21.20 14.38
CA VAL A 81 -14.40 -21.80 15.26
C VAL A 81 -13.00 -21.46 14.76
N LEU A 82 -12.75 -21.57 13.46
CA LEU A 82 -11.43 -21.36 12.89
C LEU A 82 -10.99 -19.88 12.91
N SER A 83 -11.90 -18.91 12.79
CA SER A 83 -11.56 -17.50 12.96
C SER A 83 -11.01 -17.21 14.35
N ASP A 84 -11.56 -17.90 15.36
CA ASP A 84 -11.19 -17.68 16.75
C ASP A 84 -9.98 -18.53 17.17
N ALA A 85 -9.84 -19.74 16.62
CA ALA A 85 -8.87 -20.74 17.07
C ALA A 85 -7.58 -20.80 16.23
N ALA A 86 -7.64 -20.44 14.94
CA ALA A 86 -6.50 -20.53 14.04
C ALA A 86 -5.54 -19.34 14.21
N PHE A 87 -4.37 -19.42 13.56
CA PHE A 87 -3.44 -18.31 13.50
C PHE A 87 -4.08 -17.12 12.77
N GLY A 88 -4.00 -15.92 13.35
CA GLY A 88 -4.63 -14.71 12.80
C GLY A 88 -5.55 -13.99 13.78
N ASN A 89 -5.94 -14.62 14.89
CA ASN A 89 -6.74 -13.96 15.92
C ASN A 89 -5.94 -12.87 16.65
N GLY A 90 -6.27 -11.61 16.37
CA GLY A 90 -5.59 -10.43 16.92
C GLY A 90 -5.65 -10.33 18.45
N LEU A 91 -6.73 -10.80 19.09
CA LEU A 91 -6.85 -10.79 20.56
C LEU A 91 -5.84 -11.77 21.19
N ILE A 92 -5.70 -12.97 20.63
CA ILE A 92 -4.75 -13.96 21.12
C ILE A 92 -3.32 -13.47 20.97
N VAL A 93 -3.01 -12.83 19.84
CA VAL A 93 -1.70 -12.21 19.61
C VAL A 93 -1.43 -11.13 20.65
N PHE A 94 -2.38 -10.23 20.88
CA PHE A 94 -2.27 -9.19 21.89
C PHE A 94 -1.99 -9.79 23.29
N LEU A 95 -2.76 -10.81 23.68
CA LEU A 95 -2.59 -11.51 24.96
C LEU A 95 -1.21 -12.17 25.07
N LEU A 96 -0.70 -12.77 24.00
CA LEU A 96 0.62 -13.39 23.99
C LEU A 96 1.76 -12.36 24.07
N ILE A 97 1.63 -11.21 23.41
CA ILE A 97 2.60 -10.12 23.52
C ILE A 97 2.63 -9.59 24.96
N VAL A 98 1.45 -9.34 25.56
CA VAL A 98 1.33 -8.92 26.96
C VAL A 98 1.91 -9.99 27.89
N ALA A 99 1.60 -11.27 27.66
CA ALA A 99 2.14 -12.37 28.44
C ALA A 99 3.67 -12.47 28.32
N ALA A 100 4.25 -12.27 27.14
CA ALA A 100 5.70 -12.28 26.95
C ALA A 100 6.38 -11.21 27.81
N VAL A 101 5.79 -10.00 27.87
CA VAL A 101 6.28 -8.89 28.70
C VAL A 101 6.09 -9.19 30.18
N VAL A 102 4.86 -9.50 30.62
CA VAL A 102 4.54 -9.71 32.04
C VAL A 102 5.31 -10.90 32.62
N ILE A 103 5.38 -12.01 31.90
CA ILE A 103 6.08 -13.22 32.33
C ILE A 103 7.60 -13.03 32.22
N GLY A 104 8.11 -12.39 31.16
CA GLY A 104 9.54 -12.09 31.03
C GLY A 104 10.05 -11.18 32.16
N VAL A 105 9.32 -10.10 32.45
CA VAL A 105 9.63 -9.17 33.54
C VAL A 105 9.54 -9.87 34.91
N SER A 106 8.43 -10.55 35.19
CA SER A 106 8.22 -11.18 36.49
C SER A 106 9.21 -12.30 36.79
N SER A 107 9.58 -13.11 35.79
CA SER A 107 10.56 -14.21 35.90
C SER A 107 11.91 -13.74 36.45
N PHE A 108 12.32 -12.53 36.09
CA PHE A 108 13.65 -12.00 36.41
C PHE A 108 13.64 -10.74 37.28
N SER A 109 12.47 -10.33 37.77
CA SER A 109 12.28 -9.14 38.63
C SER A 109 13.13 -9.16 39.91
N TYR A 110 13.51 -10.34 40.41
CA TYR A 110 14.39 -10.46 41.57
C TYR A 110 15.79 -9.90 41.32
N LEU A 111 16.26 -9.84 40.07
CA LEU A 111 17.56 -9.28 39.71
C LEU A 111 17.64 -7.75 39.89
N HIS A 112 16.49 -7.11 40.04
CA HIS A 112 16.36 -5.66 40.21
C HIS A 112 16.16 -5.28 41.69
N ASN A 113 16.11 -6.25 42.60
CA ASN A 113 15.98 -6.05 44.05
C ASN A 113 17.20 -6.61 44.80
N ARG A 114 17.93 -5.74 45.51
CA ARG A 114 19.16 -6.09 46.24
C ARG A 114 18.98 -7.26 47.21
N LYS A 115 17.93 -7.25 48.03
CA LYS A 115 17.69 -8.32 49.01
C LYS A 115 17.41 -9.66 48.33
N LYS A 116 16.65 -9.65 47.23
CA LYS A 116 16.31 -10.88 46.50
C LYS A 116 17.52 -11.43 45.76
N ILE A 117 18.29 -10.61 45.05
CA ILE A 117 19.46 -11.08 44.31
C ILE A 117 20.52 -11.68 45.25
N ASP A 118 20.75 -11.10 46.43
CA ASP A 118 21.68 -11.64 47.44
C ASP A 118 21.23 -13.03 47.90
N PHE A 119 19.93 -13.19 48.21
CA PHE A 119 19.36 -14.49 48.55
C PHE A 119 19.55 -15.50 47.42
N TYR A 120 19.09 -15.19 46.19
CA TYR A 120 19.14 -16.13 45.06
C TYR A 120 20.58 -16.52 44.67
N HIS A 121 21.54 -15.59 44.74
CA HIS A 121 22.94 -15.85 44.40
C HIS A 121 23.75 -16.48 45.54
N SER A 122 23.26 -16.47 46.77
CA SER A 122 23.87 -17.20 47.90
C SER A 122 23.51 -18.69 47.95
N ILE A 123 22.49 -19.12 47.19
CA ILE A 123 22.11 -20.53 47.11
C ILE A 123 23.26 -21.29 46.42
N PRO A 124 23.70 -22.47 46.92
CA PRO A 124 24.78 -23.27 46.33
C PRO A 124 24.35 -23.98 45.03
N VAL A 125 23.87 -23.20 44.05
CA VAL A 125 23.36 -23.63 42.75
C VAL A 125 24.02 -22.78 41.67
N ARG A 126 24.38 -23.42 40.56
CA ARG A 126 24.97 -22.72 39.41
C ARG A 126 23.98 -21.71 38.83
N ARG A 127 24.49 -20.52 38.48
CA ARG A 127 23.71 -19.42 37.89
C ARG A 127 22.91 -19.85 36.66
N GLU A 128 23.48 -20.72 35.83
CA GLU A 128 22.82 -21.30 34.66
C GLU A 128 21.56 -22.07 35.01
N ILE A 129 21.59 -22.83 36.11
CA ILE A 129 20.45 -23.64 36.53
C ILE A 129 19.34 -22.71 37.02
N LEU A 130 19.67 -21.68 37.81
CA LEU A 130 18.70 -20.67 38.26
C LEU A 130 18.04 -19.95 37.08
N TYR A 131 18.84 -19.50 36.10
CA TYR A 131 18.34 -18.89 34.88
C TYR A 131 17.42 -19.83 34.12
N SER A 132 17.90 -21.04 33.78
CA SER A 132 17.13 -22.00 32.98
C SER A 132 15.83 -22.41 33.65
N THR A 133 15.82 -22.57 34.97
CA THR A 133 14.61 -22.88 35.73
C THR A 133 13.56 -21.77 35.60
N GLN A 134 13.95 -20.51 35.79
CA GLN A 134 13.01 -19.38 35.67
C GLN A 134 12.57 -19.15 34.23
N TYR A 135 13.52 -19.23 33.29
CA TYR A 135 13.32 -19.04 31.87
C TYR A 135 12.30 -20.03 31.30
N THR A 136 12.51 -21.33 31.55
CA THR A 136 11.59 -22.38 31.10
C THR A 136 10.27 -22.36 31.86
N GLY A 137 10.28 -22.02 33.15
CA GLY A 137 9.04 -21.84 33.91
C GLY A 137 8.12 -20.80 33.28
N GLY A 138 8.67 -19.67 32.81
CA GLY A 138 7.89 -18.66 32.10
C GLY A 138 7.26 -19.18 30.80
N ILE A 139 8.02 -19.97 30.03
CA ILE A 139 7.54 -20.62 28.81
C ILE A 139 6.41 -21.61 29.12
N LEU A 140 6.59 -22.45 30.14
CA LEU A 140 5.62 -23.47 30.54
C LEU A 140 4.32 -22.85 31.04
N ILE A 141 4.38 -21.77 31.82
CA ILE A 141 3.17 -21.07 32.32
C ILE A 141 2.28 -20.68 31.14
N VAL A 142 2.84 -19.96 30.15
CA VAL A 142 2.05 -19.47 29.02
C VAL A 142 1.65 -20.60 28.09
N GLY A 143 2.59 -21.46 27.70
CA GLY A 143 2.33 -22.56 26.77
C GLY A 143 1.27 -23.54 27.26
N LEU A 144 1.31 -23.92 28.55
CA LEU A 144 0.32 -24.84 29.12
C LEU A 144 -1.03 -24.16 29.34
N CYS A 145 -1.07 -22.91 29.83
CA CYS A 145 -2.35 -22.21 30.00
C CYS A 145 -3.05 -21.98 28.66
N TYR A 146 -2.31 -21.61 27.62
CA TYR A 146 -2.86 -21.47 26.27
C TYR A 146 -3.35 -22.81 25.72
N LEU A 147 -2.53 -23.87 25.82
CA LEU A 147 -2.89 -25.21 25.33
C LEU A 147 -4.14 -25.77 26.02
N ILE A 148 -4.24 -25.66 27.35
CA ILE A 148 -5.39 -26.15 28.12
C ILE A 148 -6.66 -25.42 27.68
N ASN A 149 -6.61 -24.09 27.55
CA ASN A 149 -7.78 -23.32 27.11
C ASN A 149 -8.16 -23.58 25.65
N LEU A 150 -7.18 -23.89 24.79
CA LEU A 150 -7.45 -24.34 23.43
C LEU A 150 -8.16 -25.71 23.40
N ILE A 151 -7.82 -26.61 24.32
CA ILE A 151 -8.52 -27.89 24.50
C ILE A 151 -9.95 -27.67 25.05
N LEU A 152 -10.14 -26.74 25.98
CA LEU A 152 -11.48 -26.38 26.46
C LEU A 152 -12.34 -25.79 25.33
N MET A 153 -11.76 -24.90 24.52
CA MET A 153 -12.39 -24.34 23.33
C MET A 153 -12.78 -25.43 22.33
N LEU A 154 -11.93 -26.44 22.13
CA LEU A 154 -12.27 -27.60 21.30
C LEU A 154 -13.52 -28.32 21.84
N GLY A 155 -13.64 -28.49 23.16
CA GLY A 155 -14.84 -29.05 23.79
C GLY A 155 -16.10 -28.23 23.46
N VAL A 156 -16.01 -26.89 23.52
CA VAL A 156 -17.09 -25.99 23.12
C VAL A 156 -17.43 -26.16 21.62
N ALA A 157 -16.44 -26.15 20.73
CA ALA A 157 -16.66 -26.33 19.30
C ALA A 157 -17.39 -27.64 18.96
N LEU A 158 -17.00 -28.75 19.62
CA LEU A 158 -17.65 -30.06 19.45
C LEU A 158 -19.11 -30.04 19.92
N SER A 159 -19.44 -29.31 20.99
CA SER A 159 -20.82 -29.15 21.47
C SER A 159 -21.75 -28.45 20.48
N TYR A 160 -21.20 -27.57 19.62
CA TYR A 160 -21.94 -26.92 18.53
C TYR A 160 -22.06 -27.78 17.25
N GLY A 161 -21.50 -29.00 17.26
CA GLY A 161 -21.59 -29.99 16.18
C GLY A 161 -20.46 -29.90 15.14
N VAL A 162 -19.41 -29.11 15.39
CA VAL A 162 -18.26 -28.99 14.48
C VAL A 162 -17.41 -30.26 14.51
N ARG A 163 -16.92 -30.71 13.35
CA ARG A 163 -16.16 -31.97 13.24
C ARG A 163 -14.72 -31.79 13.75
N LEU A 164 -14.25 -32.75 14.54
CA LEU A 164 -12.89 -32.73 15.09
C LEU A 164 -11.79 -32.65 13.99
N GLY A 165 -11.96 -33.40 12.90
CA GLY A 165 -10.97 -33.49 11.82
C GLY A 165 -10.68 -32.16 11.11
N SER A 166 -11.66 -31.25 11.05
CA SER A 166 -11.46 -29.92 10.44
C SER A 166 -10.76 -28.92 11.38
N LEU A 167 -10.60 -29.26 12.66
CA LEU A 167 -10.10 -28.34 13.70
C LEU A 167 -8.67 -28.65 14.16
N ILE A 168 -8.31 -29.92 14.33
CA ILE A 168 -7.03 -30.30 14.96
C ILE A 168 -5.82 -29.67 14.26
N GLY A 169 -5.74 -29.77 12.93
CA GLY A 169 -4.60 -29.25 12.16
C GLY A 169 -4.44 -27.74 12.30
N PRO A 170 -5.46 -26.94 11.95
CA PRO A 170 -5.42 -25.48 12.09
C PRO A 170 -5.17 -25.00 13.53
N MET A 171 -5.77 -25.64 14.54
CA MET A 171 -5.57 -25.28 15.95
C MET A 171 -4.16 -25.59 16.43
N ALA A 172 -3.61 -26.77 16.08
CA ALA A 172 -2.24 -27.13 16.43
C ALA A 172 -1.21 -26.24 15.72
N GLY A 173 -1.43 -25.94 14.43
CA GLY A 173 -0.62 -24.99 13.67
C GLY A 173 -0.67 -23.60 14.27
N GLY A 174 -1.87 -23.10 14.58
CA GLY A 174 -2.08 -21.82 15.24
C GLY A 174 -1.36 -21.71 16.58
N TRP A 175 -1.49 -22.73 17.43
CA TRP A 175 -0.78 -22.80 18.70
C TRP A 175 0.74 -22.80 18.51
N ALA A 176 1.28 -23.63 17.62
CA ALA A 176 2.72 -23.75 17.40
C ALA A 176 3.33 -22.43 16.91
N LEU A 177 2.67 -21.75 15.97
CA LEU A 177 3.13 -20.47 15.42
C LEU A 177 3.05 -19.35 16.45
N ASN A 178 1.92 -19.24 17.15
CA ASN A 178 1.76 -18.28 18.23
C ASN A 178 2.81 -18.48 19.33
N MET A 179 3.09 -19.74 19.68
CA MET A 179 4.15 -20.06 20.64
C MET A 179 5.55 -19.71 20.12
N LEU A 180 5.85 -19.93 18.84
CA LEU A 180 7.13 -19.55 18.25
C LEU A 180 7.39 -18.04 18.38
N TYR A 181 6.41 -17.20 18.02
CA TYR A 181 6.56 -15.76 18.12
C TYR A 181 6.52 -15.25 19.57
N PHE A 182 5.69 -15.86 20.43
CA PHE A 182 5.75 -15.62 21.87
C PHE A 182 7.14 -15.90 22.43
N LEU A 183 7.77 -17.02 22.05
CA LEU A 183 9.11 -17.40 22.51
C LEU A 183 10.16 -16.37 22.09
N LEU A 184 10.13 -15.90 20.85
CA LEU A 184 11.03 -14.85 20.37
C LEU A 184 10.84 -13.54 21.18
N MET A 185 9.59 -13.09 21.33
CA MET A 185 9.26 -11.88 22.09
C MET A 185 9.70 -12.01 23.56
N TYR A 186 9.41 -13.14 24.19
CA TYR A 186 9.80 -13.46 25.57
C TYR A 186 11.32 -13.45 25.73
N ALA A 187 12.08 -14.06 24.81
CA ALA A 187 13.54 -14.06 24.85
C ALA A 187 14.11 -12.64 24.82
N VAL A 188 13.54 -11.76 23.98
CA VAL A 188 13.95 -10.35 23.88
C VAL A 188 13.63 -9.57 25.16
N VAL A 189 12.45 -9.78 25.75
CA VAL A 189 12.11 -9.20 27.07
C VAL A 189 13.11 -9.65 28.13
N VAL A 190 13.46 -10.94 28.17
CA VAL A 190 14.44 -11.47 29.11
C VAL A 190 15.80 -10.79 28.91
N VAL A 191 16.26 -10.60 27.67
CA VAL A 191 17.48 -9.84 27.37
C VAL A 191 17.41 -8.41 27.91
N ALA A 192 16.28 -7.70 27.71
CA ALA A 192 16.08 -6.37 28.29
C ALA A 192 16.16 -6.38 29.83
N MET A 193 15.58 -7.39 30.48
CA MET A 193 15.68 -7.57 31.94
C MET A 193 17.12 -7.89 32.40
N MET A 194 17.92 -8.58 31.58
CA MET A 194 19.33 -8.85 31.87
C MET A 194 20.21 -7.61 31.75
N MET A 195 19.90 -6.73 30.79
CA MET A 195 20.68 -5.51 30.53
C MET A 195 20.42 -4.40 31.55
N THR A 196 19.35 -4.50 32.34
CA THR A 196 18.87 -3.44 33.23
C THR A 196 18.96 -3.85 34.71
N GLY A 197 19.20 -2.86 35.57
CA GLY A 197 19.26 -3.03 37.03
C GLY A 197 17.98 -2.57 37.76
N ASN A 198 17.06 -1.91 37.04
CA ASN A 198 15.74 -1.51 37.51
C ASN A 198 14.62 -2.13 36.64
N MET A 199 13.53 -2.59 37.26
CA MET A 199 12.42 -3.25 36.58
C MET A 199 11.68 -2.34 35.59
N VAL A 200 11.45 -1.07 35.95
CA VAL A 200 10.78 -0.09 35.07
C VAL A 200 11.64 0.21 33.85
N VAL A 201 12.95 0.34 34.04
CA VAL A 201 13.90 0.55 32.92
C VAL A 201 13.95 -0.70 32.03
N GLY A 202 13.87 -1.90 32.60
CA GLY A 202 13.76 -3.15 31.84
C GLY A 202 12.48 -3.21 31.00
N LEU A 203 11.35 -2.77 31.54
CA LEU A 203 10.09 -2.68 30.81
C LEU A 203 10.17 -1.69 29.65
N LEU A 204 10.69 -0.47 29.88
CA LEU A 204 10.92 0.52 28.83
C LEU A 204 11.90 0.00 27.77
N GLY A 205 12.95 -0.71 28.19
CA GLY A 205 13.93 -1.35 27.31
C GLY A 205 13.30 -2.41 26.40
N SER A 206 12.34 -3.19 26.91
CA SER A 206 11.57 -4.12 26.07
C SER A 206 10.80 -3.36 24.97
N GLY A 207 10.18 -2.23 25.30
CA GLY A 207 9.52 -1.36 24.32
C GLY A 207 10.50 -0.84 23.26
N VAL A 208 11.70 -0.43 23.65
CA VAL A 208 12.76 -0.03 22.71
C VAL A 208 13.11 -1.17 21.76
N PHE A 209 13.32 -2.39 22.24
CA PHE A 209 13.60 -3.54 21.38
C PHE A 209 12.46 -3.88 20.41
N PHE A 210 11.21 -3.64 20.81
CA PHE A 210 10.05 -3.95 19.97
C PHE A 210 9.80 -2.89 18.89
N PHE A 211 10.02 -1.61 19.19
CA PHE A 211 9.49 -0.54 18.34
C PHE A 211 10.55 0.39 17.75
N PHE A 212 11.75 0.46 18.33
CA PHE A 212 12.73 1.47 17.92
C PHE A 212 13.24 1.27 16.50
N LEU A 213 13.70 0.06 16.13
CA LEU A 213 14.24 -0.18 14.78
C LEU A 213 13.19 -0.03 13.68
N PRO A 214 11.95 -0.56 13.81
CA PRO A 214 10.88 -0.28 12.85
C PRO A 214 10.58 1.22 12.71
N ALA A 215 10.55 1.95 13.84
CA ALA A 215 10.34 3.40 13.80
C ALA A 215 11.49 4.14 13.09
N ILE A 216 12.74 3.69 13.25
CA ILE A 216 13.88 4.25 12.51
C ILE A 216 13.80 3.93 11.02
N MET A 217 13.33 2.74 10.62
CA MET A 217 13.13 2.41 9.20
C MET A 217 12.04 3.26 8.56
N MET A 218 10.92 3.46 9.27
CA MET A 218 9.85 4.36 8.84
C MET A 218 10.35 5.81 8.74
N LEU A 219 11.18 6.24 9.70
CA LEU A 219 11.81 7.57 9.65
C LEU A 219 12.75 7.69 8.45
N LEU A 220 13.60 6.69 8.19
CA LEU A 220 14.50 6.69 7.05
C LEU A 220 13.72 6.74 5.73
N ALA A 221 12.61 6.00 5.64
CA ALA A 221 11.70 6.06 4.50
C ALA A 221 11.17 7.49 4.31
N ALA A 222 10.66 8.12 5.38
CA ALA A 222 10.16 9.50 5.34
C ALA A 222 11.24 10.50 4.90
N TYR A 223 12.48 10.36 5.36
CA TYR A 223 13.60 11.20 4.93
C TYR A 223 13.90 11.02 3.43
N CYS A 224 13.96 9.78 2.94
CA CYS A 224 14.18 9.52 1.52
C CYS A 224 13.03 10.05 0.66
N GLU A 225 11.78 9.83 1.05
CA GLU A 225 10.59 10.32 0.33
C GLU A 225 10.54 11.85 0.27
N THR A 226 10.96 12.50 1.36
CA THR A 226 10.92 13.97 1.46
C THR A 226 12.07 14.65 0.73
N PHE A 227 13.28 14.07 0.81
CA PHE A 227 14.50 14.74 0.35
C PHE A 227 15.09 14.19 -0.93
N PHE A 228 14.64 13.05 -1.47
CA PHE A 228 15.11 12.49 -2.74
C PHE A 228 13.97 12.42 -3.76
N LEU A 229 13.99 13.33 -4.73
CA LEU A 229 12.93 13.49 -5.72
C LEU A 229 12.84 12.31 -6.68
N THR A 230 13.98 11.65 -6.95
CA THR A 230 14.09 10.63 -8.00
C THR A 230 13.83 9.19 -7.52
N THR A 231 13.31 9.04 -6.30
CA THR A 231 13.10 7.72 -5.69
C THR A 231 11.98 6.97 -6.42
N ALA A 232 12.31 5.83 -7.04
CA ALA A 232 11.34 5.01 -7.76
C ALA A 232 10.27 4.41 -6.83
N ARG A 233 9.03 4.30 -7.33
CA ARG A 233 7.88 3.77 -6.57
C ARG A 233 8.13 2.37 -6.01
N SER A 234 8.85 1.53 -6.74
CA SER A 234 9.22 0.18 -6.31
C SER A 234 9.98 0.16 -4.97
N MET A 235 10.70 1.23 -4.61
CA MET A 235 11.35 1.33 -3.29
C MET A 235 10.34 1.37 -2.13
N TRP A 236 9.08 1.74 -2.36
CA TRP A 236 8.06 1.88 -1.33
C TRP A 236 7.11 0.69 -1.27
N SER A 237 6.76 0.11 -2.43
CA SER A 237 5.73 -0.92 -2.54
C SER A 237 6.25 -2.32 -2.83
N SER A 238 7.44 -2.47 -3.43
CA SER A 238 7.92 -3.80 -3.83
C SER A 238 8.24 -4.70 -2.63
N GLU A 239 8.08 -6.01 -2.82
CA GLU A 239 8.45 -7.00 -1.82
C GLU A 239 9.97 -7.01 -1.53
N ASP A 240 10.78 -6.68 -2.54
CA ASP A 240 12.24 -6.59 -2.48
C ASP A 240 12.74 -5.27 -1.87
N SER A 241 11.83 -4.36 -1.46
CA SER A 241 12.20 -3.09 -0.87
C SER A 241 13.00 -3.27 0.43
N PRO A 242 14.17 -2.61 0.57
CA PRO A 242 14.93 -2.64 1.83
C PRO A 242 14.17 -1.99 2.99
N PHE A 243 13.29 -1.03 2.72
CA PHE A 243 12.44 -0.40 3.73
C PHE A 243 11.38 -1.38 4.25
N MET A 244 10.68 -2.05 3.32
CA MET A 244 9.69 -3.06 3.68
C MET A 244 10.33 -4.22 4.41
N TRP A 245 11.49 -4.70 3.94
CA TRP A 245 12.26 -5.73 4.65
C TRP A 245 12.63 -5.28 6.07
N GLY A 246 13.16 -4.06 6.23
CA GLY A 246 13.53 -3.52 7.54
C GLY A 246 12.34 -3.40 8.49
N MET A 247 11.19 -2.93 7.99
CA MET A 247 9.95 -2.82 8.76
C MET A 247 9.38 -4.18 9.16
N LYS A 248 9.54 -5.21 8.31
CA LYS A 248 9.05 -6.58 8.55
C LYS A 248 9.94 -7.36 9.53
N TYR A 249 11.27 -7.23 9.45
CA TYR A 249 12.19 -8.21 10.06
C TYR A 249 13.15 -7.68 11.14
N LEU A 250 13.27 -6.36 11.37
CA LEU A 250 14.23 -5.82 12.36
C LEU A 250 13.77 -5.89 13.82
N SER A 251 12.54 -6.33 14.09
CA SER A 251 11.97 -6.41 15.43
C SER A 251 11.18 -7.69 15.63
N PRO A 252 11.19 -8.29 16.84
CA PRO A 252 10.36 -9.44 17.14
C PRO A 252 8.85 -9.12 17.06
N PHE A 253 8.46 -7.86 17.31
CA PHE A 253 7.07 -7.41 17.15
C PHE A 253 6.69 -7.37 15.66
N SER A 254 7.52 -6.71 14.84
CA SER A 254 7.31 -6.63 13.39
C SER A 254 7.22 -7.98 12.72
N VAL A 255 8.10 -8.92 13.10
CA VAL A 255 8.12 -10.27 12.57
C VAL A 255 6.81 -10.99 12.89
N TYR A 256 6.30 -10.84 14.12
CA TYR A 256 5.02 -11.44 14.50
C TYR A 256 3.85 -10.80 13.72
N MET A 257 3.80 -9.48 13.59
CA MET A 257 2.75 -8.81 12.81
C MET A 257 2.79 -9.21 11.33
N THR A 258 3.99 -9.29 10.74
CA THR A 258 4.17 -9.72 9.35
C THR A 258 3.68 -11.15 9.16
N ALA A 259 3.99 -12.05 10.10
CA ALA A 259 3.54 -13.43 10.01
C ALA A 259 2.02 -13.58 9.95
N LEU A 260 1.29 -12.76 10.70
CA LEU A 260 -0.18 -12.76 10.69
C LEU A 260 -0.74 -12.43 9.31
N SER A 261 -0.07 -11.57 8.55
CA SER A 261 -0.50 -11.17 7.20
C SER A 261 -0.41 -12.30 6.17
N TRP A 262 0.41 -13.33 6.41
CA TRP A 262 0.56 -14.46 5.47
C TRP A 262 -0.69 -15.34 5.42
N GLY A 263 -1.40 -15.45 6.56
CA GLY A 263 -2.46 -16.44 6.76
C GLY A 263 -1.94 -17.87 6.85
N VAL A 264 -2.73 -18.76 7.48
CA VAL A 264 -2.32 -20.17 7.71
C VAL A 264 -2.06 -20.92 6.40
N LYS A 265 -2.82 -20.61 5.33
CA LYS A 265 -2.75 -21.31 4.05
C LYS A 265 -1.43 -21.07 3.29
N ASN A 266 -0.85 -19.87 3.37
CA ASN A 266 0.37 -19.53 2.64
C ASN A 266 1.64 -19.75 3.45
N ILE A 267 1.54 -20.33 4.65
CA ILE A 267 2.69 -20.39 5.56
C ILE A 267 3.83 -21.27 5.04
N GLY A 268 3.52 -22.25 4.18
CA GLY A 268 4.52 -23.06 3.48
C GLY A 268 5.44 -22.24 2.57
N LYS A 269 5.00 -21.05 2.12
CA LYS A 269 5.83 -20.14 1.31
C LYS A 269 6.84 -19.36 2.15
N HIS A 270 6.69 -19.35 3.47
CA HIS A 270 7.50 -18.56 4.41
C HIS A 270 8.34 -19.44 5.36
N ILE A 271 8.68 -20.67 4.92
CA ILE A 271 9.52 -21.59 5.71
C ILE A 271 10.88 -20.97 6.08
N PRO A 272 11.61 -20.28 5.17
CA PRO A 272 12.87 -19.62 5.53
C PRO A 272 12.72 -18.62 6.68
N GLU A 273 11.64 -17.82 6.68
CA GLU A 273 11.36 -16.82 7.69
C GLU A 273 11.02 -17.46 9.05
N LEU A 274 10.30 -18.59 9.06
CA LEU A 274 10.07 -19.37 10.27
C LEU A 274 11.37 -19.95 10.85
N ILE A 275 12.25 -20.45 10.00
CA ILE A 275 13.57 -20.96 10.40
C ILE A 275 14.41 -19.82 11.01
N CYS A 276 14.46 -18.67 10.34
CA CYS A 276 15.13 -17.47 10.84
C CYS A 276 14.57 -17.00 12.18
N THR A 277 13.24 -17.05 12.36
CA THR A 277 12.57 -16.74 13.63
C THR A 277 12.99 -17.71 14.73
N GLY A 278 13.06 -19.02 14.43
CA GLY A 278 13.57 -20.03 15.35
C GLY A 278 15.03 -19.80 15.76
N PHE A 279 15.90 -19.50 14.80
CA PHE A 279 17.29 -19.12 15.08
C PHE A 279 17.39 -17.82 15.89
N GLY A 280 16.55 -16.83 15.59
CA GLY A 280 16.44 -15.59 16.36
C GLY A 280 16.10 -15.86 17.82
N PHE A 281 15.08 -16.70 18.07
CA PHE A 281 14.72 -17.13 19.43
C PHE A 281 15.91 -17.79 20.15
N LEU A 282 16.62 -18.72 19.49
CA LEU A 282 17.77 -19.41 20.07
C LEU A 282 18.92 -18.42 20.36
N ALA A 283 19.20 -17.50 19.44
CA ALA A 283 20.24 -16.49 19.57
C ALA A 283 19.96 -15.55 20.76
N PHE A 284 18.74 -15.02 20.89
CA PHE A 284 18.37 -14.16 22.02
C PHE A 284 18.32 -14.94 23.35
N SER A 285 17.88 -16.20 23.33
CA SER A 285 17.92 -17.07 24.53
C SER A 285 19.36 -17.27 25.01
N LEU A 286 20.28 -17.56 24.09
CA LEU A 286 21.70 -17.73 24.40
C LEU A 286 22.33 -16.41 24.87
N LEU A 287 22.01 -15.29 24.21
CA LEU A 287 22.45 -13.97 24.62
C LEU A 287 21.98 -13.65 26.05
N GLY A 288 20.71 -13.91 26.37
CA GLY A 288 20.15 -13.75 27.71
C GLY A 288 20.93 -14.55 28.77
N LEU A 289 21.23 -15.81 28.48
CA LEU A 289 22.03 -16.65 29.37
C LEU A 289 23.46 -16.10 29.56
N GLN A 290 24.11 -15.66 28.49
CA GLN A 290 25.47 -15.11 28.56
C GLN A 290 25.51 -13.78 29.32
N LEU A 291 24.51 -12.93 29.13
CA LEU A 291 24.35 -11.70 29.90
C LEU A 291 24.11 -12.01 31.38
N TYR A 292 23.26 -12.99 31.71
CA TYR A 292 23.01 -13.41 33.08
C TYR A 292 24.30 -13.91 33.77
N ARG A 293 25.11 -14.71 33.09
CA ARG A 293 26.42 -15.19 33.60
C ARG A 293 27.34 -14.03 33.96
N LYS A 294 27.45 -13.04 33.07
CA LYS A 294 28.35 -11.88 33.21
C LYS A 294 27.79 -10.78 34.11
N ARG A 295 26.51 -10.84 34.50
CA ARG A 295 25.85 -9.77 35.25
C ARG A 295 26.42 -9.64 36.67
N PRO A 296 26.92 -8.46 37.06
CA PRO A 296 27.31 -8.20 38.45
C PRO A 296 26.08 -8.10 39.34
N SER A 297 26.12 -8.67 40.54
CA SER A 297 24.97 -8.67 41.47
C SER A 297 24.68 -7.27 42.04
N GLU A 298 25.71 -6.45 42.18
CA GLU A 298 25.62 -5.05 42.61
C GLU A 298 24.88 -4.12 41.62
N ALA A 299 24.57 -4.59 40.41
CA ALA A 299 23.79 -3.82 39.45
C ALA A 299 22.33 -3.60 39.89
N ALA A 300 21.83 -4.37 40.86
CA ALA A 300 20.46 -4.25 41.35
C ALA A 300 20.16 -2.84 41.90
N GLY A 301 19.14 -2.21 41.34
CA GLY A 301 18.71 -0.84 41.63
C GLY A 301 19.38 0.25 40.78
N ARG A 302 20.35 -0.09 39.92
CA ARG A 302 20.89 0.85 38.90
C ARG A 302 20.02 0.84 37.65
N ALA A 303 20.08 1.85 36.79
CA ALA A 303 19.30 1.83 35.55
C ALA A 303 19.76 0.70 34.60
N MET A 304 21.04 0.72 34.22
CA MET A 304 21.67 -0.31 33.38
C MET A 304 22.62 -1.20 34.20
N ALA A 305 22.64 -2.49 33.88
CA ALA A 305 23.54 -3.46 34.51
C ALA A 305 24.97 -3.36 33.95
N PHE A 306 25.11 -2.99 32.67
CA PHE A 306 26.40 -2.90 31.98
C PHE A 306 26.72 -1.44 31.64
N LYS A 307 27.75 -0.86 32.28
CA LYS A 307 28.14 0.55 32.05
C LYS A 307 28.54 0.83 30.60
N ARG A 308 29.16 -0.15 29.91
CA ARG A 308 29.64 0.02 28.52
C ARG A 308 28.51 0.16 27.50
N THR A 309 27.30 -0.32 27.79
CA THR A 309 26.17 -0.24 26.84
C THR A 309 25.41 1.08 26.96
N MET A 310 25.60 1.84 28.05
CA MET A 310 24.91 3.11 28.29
C MET A 310 25.15 4.12 27.16
N ALA A 311 26.41 4.41 26.82
CA ALA A 311 26.72 5.45 25.82
C ALA A 311 26.24 5.08 24.40
N PRO A 312 26.49 3.88 23.85
CA PRO A 312 26.01 3.52 22.51
C PRO A 312 24.48 3.56 22.39
N ILE A 313 23.75 2.98 23.37
CA ILE A 313 22.28 2.97 23.35
C ILE A 313 21.73 4.39 23.41
N ARG A 314 22.28 5.22 24.29
CA ARG A 314 21.90 6.64 24.39
C ARG A 314 22.13 7.37 23.07
N MET A 315 23.30 7.24 22.45
CA MET A 315 23.62 7.95 21.21
C MET A 315 22.65 7.57 20.08
N ILE A 316 22.38 6.27 19.91
CA ILE A 316 21.45 5.78 18.90
C ILE A 316 20.02 6.33 19.15
N LEU A 317 19.54 6.25 20.39
CA LEU A 317 18.21 6.77 20.76
C LEU A 317 18.10 8.29 20.55
N VAL A 318 19.09 9.05 21.02
CA VAL A 318 19.08 10.53 20.95
C VAL A 318 19.17 11.01 19.50
N ILE A 319 20.01 10.40 18.68
CA ILE A 319 20.11 10.76 17.25
C ILE A 319 18.81 10.38 16.52
N GLY A 320 18.28 9.17 16.78
CA GLY A 320 17.02 8.73 16.18
C GLY A 320 15.84 9.64 16.52
N CYS A 321 15.66 9.98 17.79
CA CYS A 321 14.63 10.94 18.22
C CYS A 321 14.91 12.36 17.70
N GLY A 322 16.18 12.76 17.61
CA GLY A 322 16.59 14.02 16.99
C GLY A 322 16.12 14.14 15.55
N LEU A 323 16.40 13.13 14.73
CA LEU A 323 15.95 13.07 13.34
C LEU A 323 14.42 13.02 13.24
N ALA A 324 13.73 12.33 14.15
CA ALA A 324 12.27 12.33 14.22
C ALA A 324 11.71 13.73 14.51
N GLY A 325 12.30 14.45 15.47
CA GLY A 325 11.95 15.85 15.75
C GLY A 325 12.21 16.77 14.56
N GLY A 326 13.32 16.58 13.85
CA GLY A 326 13.62 17.30 12.61
C GLY A 326 12.57 17.08 11.53
N MET A 327 12.18 15.82 11.32
CA MET A 327 11.17 15.45 10.33
C MET A 327 9.78 15.98 10.71
N PHE A 328 9.42 15.94 11.99
CA PHE A 328 8.15 16.49 12.49
C PHE A 328 8.01 17.98 12.19
N PHE A 329 8.99 18.80 12.56
CA PHE A 329 8.93 20.25 12.29
C PHE A 329 9.13 20.59 10.81
N TRP A 330 9.87 19.78 10.06
CA TRP A 330 9.92 19.91 8.60
C TRP A 330 8.54 19.65 7.99
N SER A 331 7.85 18.58 8.35
CA SER A 331 6.52 18.24 7.83
C SER A 331 5.49 19.35 8.07
N LEU A 332 5.60 20.11 9.17
CA LEU A 332 4.70 21.23 9.48
C LEU A 332 4.96 22.50 8.66
N GLN A 333 6.18 22.76 8.21
CA GLN A 333 6.58 24.07 7.68
C GLN A 333 7.44 24.04 6.41
N SER A 334 7.89 22.87 5.99
CA SER A 334 8.79 22.61 4.84
C SER A 334 9.99 23.55 4.78
N ASN A 335 10.57 23.86 5.94
CA ASN A 335 11.61 24.89 6.06
C ASN A 335 12.83 24.37 6.83
N LEU A 336 14.03 24.66 6.31
CA LEU A 336 15.31 24.27 6.90
C LEU A 336 15.44 24.70 8.37
N LYS A 337 15.03 25.94 8.70
CA LYS A 337 15.16 26.47 10.07
C LYS A 337 14.30 25.67 11.06
N TRP A 338 13.08 25.30 10.65
CA TRP A 338 12.17 24.50 11.46
C TRP A 338 12.66 23.05 11.60
N GLY A 339 13.19 22.45 10.54
CA GLY A 339 13.84 21.14 10.61
C GLY A 339 15.02 21.12 11.59
N LEU A 340 15.94 22.10 11.49
CA LEU A 340 17.08 22.22 12.41
C LEU A 340 16.64 22.48 13.86
N PHE A 341 15.66 23.35 14.06
CA PHE A 341 15.06 23.59 15.38
C PHE A 341 14.51 22.31 15.99
N GLY A 342 13.75 21.53 15.20
CA GLY A 342 13.20 20.25 15.63
C GLY A 342 14.26 19.26 16.09
N ILE A 343 15.39 19.17 15.37
CA ILE A 343 16.52 18.31 15.75
C ILE A 343 17.13 18.79 17.07
N VAL A 344 17.44 20.08 17.19
CA VAL A 344 18.09 20.65 18.38
C VAL A 344 17.24 20.38 19.62
N VAL A 345 15.95 20.69 19.56
CA VAL A 345 15.02 20.52 20.70
C VAL A 345 14.85 19.04 21.04
N ALA A 346 14.62 18.17 20.06
CA ALA A 346 14.43 16.74 20.31
C ALA A 346 15.70 16.07 20.85
N VAL A 347 16.88 16.40 20.32
CA VAL A 347 18.18 15.90 20.83
C VAL A 347 18.38 16.31 22.29
N ILE A 348 18.15 17.57 22.64
CA ILE A 348 18.30 18.06 24.02
C ILE A 348 17.30 17.36 24.95
N LEU A 349 16.02 17.31 24.58
CA LEU A 349 14.98 16.69 25.39
C LEU A 349 15.26 15.20 25.61
N THR A 350 15.53 14.44 24.55
CA THR A 350 15.79 13.01 24.65
C THR A 350 17.08 12.73 25.43
N HIS A 351 18.14 13.52 25.23
CA HIS A 351 19.36 13.37 26.02
C HIS A 351 19.09 13.57 27.52
N CYS A 352 18.38 14.64 27.88
CA CYS A 352 17.98 14.94 29.25
C CYS A 352 17.15 13.80 29.85
N ILE A 353 16.14 13.30 29.13
CA ILE A 353 15.29 12.19 29.58
C ILE A 353 16.14 10.93 29.84
N VAL A 354 17.03 10.57 28.91
CA VAL A 354 17.88 9.38 29.07
C VAL A 354 18.87 9.54 30.23
N GLU A 355 19.41 10.74 30.48
CA GLU A 355 20.24 11.02 31.65
C GLU A 355 19.48 10.88 32.97
N ILE A 356 18.26 11.41 33.05
CA ILE A 356 17.38 11.23 34.21
C ILE A 356 17.15 9.74 34.45
N ILE A 357 16.85 8.96 33.41
CA ILE A 357 16.61 7.52 33.54
C ILE A 357 17.88 6.80 34.01
N TYR A 358 19.05 7.15 33.50
CA TYR A 358 20.31 6.45 33.82
C TYR A 358 20.80 6.73 35.24
N HIS A 359 20.57 7.93 35.75
CA HIS A 359 21.03 8.36 37.06
C HIS A 359 19.94 8.43 38.13
N PHE A 360 18.66 8.33 37.75
CA PHE A 360 17.49 8.59 38.61
C PHE A 360 17.57 9.94 39.34
N ASP A 361 18.13 10.96 38.68
CA ASP A 361 18.41 12.25 39.30
C ASP A 361 18.23 13.40 38.30
N PHE A 362 17.26 14.28 38.59
CA PHE A 362 16.98 15.48 37.80
C PHE A 362 18.13 16.49 37.80
N LYS A 363 19.06 16.43 38.76
CA LYS A 363 20.21 17.35 38.77
C LYS A 363 21.27 16.97 37.73
N LYS A 364 21.20 15.77 37.14
CA LYS A 364 22.18 15.23 36.18
C LYS A 364 21.75 15.32 34.72
N LEU A 365 20.77 16.17 34.39
CA LEU A 365 20.25 16.38 33.04
C LEU A 365 21.33 16.59 31.97
N PHE A 366 22.43 17.27 32.32
CA PHE A 366 23.56 17.56 31.42
C PHE A 366 24.86 16.88 31.86
N GLY A 367 24.76 15.68 32.47
CA GLY A 367 25.90 14.96 33.00
C GLY A 367 26.99 14.65 31.95
N HIS A 368 26.60 14.38 30.70
CA HIS A 368 27.52 14.05 29.61
C HIS A 368 27.42 15.04 28.42
N ARG A 369 27.77 16.30 28.67
CA ARG A 369 27.70 17.40 27.66
C ARG A 369 28.43 17.10 26.35
N VAL A 370 29.57 16.41 26.40
CA VAL A 370 30.32 16.04 25.19
C VAL A 370 29.50 15.09 24.32
N GLN A 371 28.82 14.10 24.91
CA GLN A 371 27.94 13.20 24.17
C GLN A 371 26.75 13.95 23.57
N LEU A 372 26.19 14.92 24.29
CA LEU A 372 25.13 15.80 23.78
C LEU A 372 25.60 16.56 22.53
N VAL A 373 26.77 17.21 22.60
CA VAL A 373 27.34 17.95 21.46
C VAL A 373 27.60 17.01 20.27
N ILE A 374 28.13 15.81 20.52
CA ILE A 374 28.33 14.81 19.45
C ILE A 374 27.00 14.40 18.83
N CYS A 375 25.97 14.11 19.63
CA CYS A 375 24.65 13.73 19.10
C CYS A 375 24.01 14.87 18.31
N LEU A 376 24.17 16.12 18.78
CA LEU A 376 23.67 17.30 18.10
C LEU A 376 24.35 17.48 16.75
N ALA A 377 25.68 17.42 16.71
CA ALA A 377 26.45 17.50 15.48
C ALA A 377 26.08 16.37 14.52
N ALA A 378 26.00 15.13 15.00
CA ALA A 378 25.64 13.98 14.18
C ALA A 378 24.22 14.08 13.62
N GLY A 379 23.23 14.49 14.42
CA GLY A 379 21.84 14.67 13.98
C GLY A 379 21.71 15.78 12.94
N VAL A 380 22.37 16.92 13.15
CA VAL A 380 22.39 18.03 12.18
C VAL A 380 23.07 17.60 10.89
N LEU A 381 24.26 16.99 10.96
CA LEU A 381 24.98 16.54 9.77
C LEU A 381 24.19 15.49 8.99
N ALA A 382 23.54 14.55 9.68
CA ALA A 382 22.67 13.58 9.03
C ALA A 382 21.48 14.26 8.34
N PHE A 383 20.77 15.18 8.99
CA PHE A 383 19.68 15.90 8.33
C PHE A 383 20.15 16.71 7.11
N LEU A 384 21.30 17.40 7.22
CA LEU A 384 21.88 18.16 6.12
C LEU A 384 22.35 17.25 4.98
N SER A 385 22.79 16.03 5.25
CA SER A 385 23.23 15.10 4.21
C SER A 385 22.10 14.65 3.31
N PHE A 386 20.89 14.43 3.86
CA PHE A 386 19.68 14.19 3.06
C PHE A 386 19.22 15.48 2.36
N ARG A 387 19.10 16.58 3.12
CA ARG A 387 18.59 17.86 2.58
C ARG A 387 19.41 18.37 1.40
N TYR A 388 20.73 18.23 1.44
CA TYR A 388 21.61 18.69 0.36
C TYR A 388 22.07 17.58 -0.58
N ASP A 389 21.55 16.36 -0.43
CA ASP A 389 21.92 15.20 -1.24
C ASP A 389 23.45 15.05 -1.40
N TRP A 390 24.17 14.92 -0.27
CA TRP A 390 25.62 14.70 -0.30
C TRP A 390 26.02 13.40 -1.00
N TYR A 391 25.06 12.51 -1.23
CA TYR A 391 25.23 11.22 -1.89
C TYR A 391 25.13 11.34 -3.41
N GLY A 392 24.63 12.46 -3.92
CA GLY A 392 24.31 12.66 -5.34
C GLY A 392 23.22 11.71 -5.83
N TYR A 393 22.31 11.28 -4.96
CA TYR A 393 21.24 10.33 -5.25
C TYR A 393 20.38 10.77 -6.44
N ASP A 394 19.92 12.03 -6.45
CA ASP A 394 19.05 12.59 -7.49
C ASP A 394 19.82 12.89 -8.78
N SER A 395 21.10 13.18 -8.66
CA SER A 395 21.99 13.42 -9.82
C SER A 395 22.55 12.14 -10.44
N TYR A 396 22.38 10.99 -9.78
CA TYR A 396 23.02 9.74 -10.16
C TYR A 396 22.35 9.12 -11.39
N MET A 397 23.17 8.83 -12.40
CA MET A 397 22.79 8.07 -13.58
C MET A 397 23.94 7.11 -13.95
N PRO A 398 23.64 5.83 -14.26
CA PRO A 398 24.68 4.89 -14.66
C PRO A 398 25.30 5.24 -16.03
N GLN A 399 26.56 4.89 -16.24
CA GLN A 399 27.23 5.02 -17.54
C GLN A 399 26.68 3.98 -18.53
N ALA A 400 26.52 4.38 -19.80
CA ALA A 400 25.89 3.55 -20.85
C ALA A 400 26.52 2.16 -21.01
N ASP A 401 27.85 2.07 -20.96
CA ASP A 401 28.62 0.83 -21.09
C ASP A 401 28.42 -0.16 -19.93
N ARG A 402 27.89 0.31 -18.80
CA ARG A 402 27.59 -0.51 -17.63
C ARG A 402 26.15 -1.04 -17.61
N ILE A 403 25.32 -0.63 -18.55
CA ILE A 403 23.92 -1.04 -18.62
C ILE A 403 23.81 -2.24 -19.55
N ALA A 404 23.31 -3.36 -19.03
CA ALA A 404 23.02 -4.55 -19.83
C ALA A 404 21.65 -4.47 -20.50
N SER A 405 20.67 -3.92 -19.79
CA SER A 405 19.33 -3.62 -20.32
C SER A 405 18.64 -2.59 -19.42
N ALA A 406 17.59 -1.95 -19.95
CA ALA A 406 16.72 -1.09 -19.17
C ALA A 406 15.23 -1.42 -19.42
N SER A 407 14.38 -1.11 -18.45
CA SER A 407 12.95 -0.92 -18.69
C SER A 407 12.59 0.55 -18.49
N LEU A 408 11.60 1.01 -19.25
CA LEU A 408 11.11 2.37 -19.20
C LEU A 408 9.59 2.35 -19.10
N GLU A 409 9.07 2.93 -18.04
CA GLU A 409 7.63 3.17 -17.87
C GLU A 409 7.40 4.67 -18.04
N ILE A 410 6.51 5.04 -18.96
CA ILE A 410 6.09 6.43 -19.18
C ILE A 410 4.59 6.50 -18.86
N GLY A 411 4.19 7.39 -17.96
CA GLY A 411 2.83 7.44 -17.42
C GLY A 411 1.74 7.65 -18.48
N ILE A 412 2.02 8.41 -19.54
CA ILE A 412 1.08 8.61 -20.66
C ILE A 412 0.73 7.30 -21.39
N ASP A 413 1.61 6.30 -21.28
CA ASP A 413 1.47 5.00 -21.91
C ASP A 413 0.96 3.91 -20.95
N SER A 414 1.20 4.06 -19.64
CA SER A 414 0.97 3.00 -18.65
C SER A 414 -0.10 3.29 -17.59
N ASN A 415 -0.43 4.56 -17.30
CA ASN A 415 -1.28 4.92 -16.15
C ASN A 415 -2.71 4.36 -16.23
N TRP A 416 -3.20 4.05 -17.43
CA TRP A 416 -4.54 3.52 -17.69
C TRP A 416 -4.59 1.99 -17.79
N LEU A 417 -3.43 1.32 -17.69
CA LEU A 417 -3.39 -0.14 -17.70
C LEU A 417 -3.95 -0.69 -16.39
N ASP A 418 -5.05 -1.42 -16.49
CA ASP A 418 -5.64 -2.22 -15.44
C ASP A 418 -4.73 -3.40 -15.10
N SER A 419 -4.39 -3.43 -13.83
CA SER A 419 -3.33 -4.23 -13.26
C SER A 419 -3.91 -5.35 -12.38
N ARG A 420 -5.21 -5.67 -12.58
CA ARG A 420 -5.88 -6.81 -11.94
C ARG A 420 -5.52 -8.10 -12.68
N GLU A 421 -5.03 -9.06 -11.90
CA GLU A 421 -4.83 -10.44 -12.33
C GLU A 421 -5.67 -11.40 -11.51
N ILE A 422 -6.22 -12.39 -12.19
CA ILE A 422 -6.90 -13.50 -11.57
C ILE A 422 -5.87 -14.56 -11.21
N THR A 423 -5.77 -14.86 -9.93
CA THR A 423 -4.89 -15.88 -9.39
C THR A 423 -5.71 -17.07 -8.93
N ILE A 424 -5.20 -18.26 -9.22
CA ILE A 424 -5.75 -19.51 -8.72
C ILE A 424 -4.78 -20.03 -7.67
N SER A 425 -5.23 -20.10 -6.42
CA SER A 425 -4.45 -20.73 -5.34
C SER A 425 -4.25 -22.21 -5.61
N ASP A 426 -3.24 -22.82 -4.96
CA ASP A 426 -2.98 -24.26 -5.05
C ASP A 426 -4.16 -25.13 -4.56
N SER A 427 -5.09 -24.54 -3.77
CA SER A 427 -6.35 -25.15 -3.34
C SER A 427 -7.51 -25.01 -4.35
N GLY A 428 -7.25 -24.43 -5.52
CA GLY A 428 -8.25 -24.13 -6.55
C GLY A 428 -9.18 -22.95 -6.19
N GLU A 429 -8.93 -22.23 -5.10
CA GLU A 429 -9.65 -20.98 -4.78
C GLU A 429 -9.15 -19.86 -5.67
N PHE A 430 -10.08 -19.11 -6.24
CA PHE A 430 -9.83 -17.97 -7.10
C PHE A 430 -9.68 -16.70 -6.27
N GLY A 431 -8.70 -15.86 -6.59
CA GLY A 431 -8.48 -14.55 -5.98
C GLY A 431 -8.14 -13.51 -7.04
N VAL A 432 -8.48 -12.25 -6.81
CA VAL A 432 -8.00 -11.14 -7.64
C VAL A 432 -6.84 -10.49 -6.90
N THR A 433 -5.69 -10.43 -7.54
CA THR A 433 -4.55 -9.67 -7.04
C THR A 433 -4.34 -8.46 -7.93
N TYR A 434 -4.15 -7.31 -7.31
CA TYR A 434 -3.72 -6.11 -8.01
C TYR A 434 -2.19 -6.13 -8.08
N LYS A 435 -1.63 -6.34 -9.28
CA LYS A 435 -0.19 -6.19 -9.56
C LYS A 435 0.00 -4.97 -10.41
N ALA A 436 0.65 -3.94 -9.88
CA ALA A 436 0.81 -2.68 -10.60
C ALA A 436 1.55 -2.87 -11.93
N ALA A 437 1.10 -2.17 -12.99
CA ALA A 437 1.64 -2.31 -14.35
C ALA A 437 3.16 -2.13 -14.42
N TYR A 438 3.74 -1.26 -13.58
CA TYR A 438 5.19 -1.04 -13.51
C TYR A 438 6.00 -2.31 -13.19
N GLU A 439 5.45 -3.27 -12.44
CA GLU A 439 6.14 -4.51 -12.08
C GLU A 439 6.27 -5.44 -13.29
N GLU A 440 5.24 -5.48 -14.13
CA GLU A 440 5.25 -6.24 -15.38
C GLU A 440 6.17 -5.60 -16.39
N ILE A 441 6.11 -4.27 -16.52
CA ILE A 441 7.01 -3.50 -17.39
C ILE A 441 8.48 -3.73 -17.00
N GLU A 442 8.83 -3.66 -15.70
CA GLU A 442 10.19 -3.95 -15.22
C GLU A 442 10.64 -5.38 -15.57
N LYS A 443 9.72 -6.35 -15.48
CA LYS A 443 10.04 -7.76 -15.70
C LYS A 443 10.18 -8.11 -17.19
N ASN A 444 9.29 -7.59 -18.02
CA ASN A 444 9.11 -8.01 -19.40
C ASN A 444 9.89 -7.14 -20.39
N MET A 445 10.00 -5.84 -20.14
CA MET A 445 10.69 -4.91 -21.05
C MET A 445 12.22 -4.99 -20.88
N LYS A 446 12.93 -5.18 -22.00
CA LYS A 446 14.40 -5.25 -22.03
C LYS A 446 14.97 -4.44 -23.18
N LEU A 447 14.95 -3.12 -23.02
CA LEU A 447 15.55 -2.19 -23.96
C LEU A 447 17.08 -2.31 -23.90
N THR A 448 17.70 -2.46 -25.06
CA THR A 448 19.17 -2.52 -25.20
C THR A 448 19.75 -1.28 -25.88
N ASP A 449 18.93 -0.53 -26.63
CA ASP A 449 19.32 0.74 -27.22
C ASP A 449 19.32 1.87 -26.18
N MET A 450 20.48 2.08 -25.55
CA MET A 450 20.66 3.16 -24.57
C MET A 450 20.64 4.55 -25.21
N GLY A 451 20.75 4.67 -26.54
CA GLY A 451 20.61 5.92 -27.27
C GLY A 451 19.18 6.47 -27.25
N LEU A 452 18.19 5.61 -26.98
CA LEU A 452 16.78 6.02 -26.80
C LEU A 452 16.39 6.15 -25.33
N VAL A 453 16.98 5.36 -24.44
CA VAL A 453 16.65 5.36 -23.01
C VAL A 453 17.31 6.52 -22.25
N LEU A 454 18.61 6.74 -22.46
CA LEU A 454 19.36 7.71 -21.66
C LEU A 454 18.94 9.16 -21.88
N PRO A 455 18.61 9.64 -23.10
CA PRO A 455 18.17 11.02 -23.26
C PRO A 455 16.90 11.34 -22.46
N ILE A 456 15.96 10.39 -22.39
CA ILE A 456 14.74 10.52 -21.57
C ILE A 456 15.09 10.61 -20.09
N ALA A 457 16.01 9.75 -19.62
CA ALA A 457 16.48 9.78 -18.24
C ALA A 457 17.30 11.05 -17.91
N GLU A 458 18.07 11.56 -18.86
CA GLU A 458 18.86 12.79 -18.74
C GLU A 458 17.95 14.00 -18.58
N GLU A 459 16.88 14.08 -19.38
CA GLU A 459 15.87 15.12 -19.29
C GLU A 459 15.15 15.08 -17.93
N GLY A 460 14.67 13.90 -17.54
CA GLY A 460 14.05 13.72 -16.22
C GLY A 460 14.98 14.07 -15.06
N ARG A 461 16.27 13.74 -15.18
CA ARG A 461 17.30 14.12 -14.19
C ARG A 461 17.55 15.63 -14.16
N ARG A 462 17.58 16.30 -15.31
CA ARG A 462 17.71 17.76 -15.40
C ARG A 462 16.56 18.43 -14.65
N ASN A 463 15.33 18.04 -14.97
CA ASN A 463 14.13 18.56 -14.34
C ASN A 463 14.10 18.30 -12.84
N ALA A 464 14.49 17.11 -12.38
CA ALA A 464 14.59 16.82 -10.95
C ALA A 464 15.61 17.71 -10.22
N ILE A 465 16.75 18.03 -10.83
CA ILE A 465 17.77 18.92 -10.23
C ILE A 465 17.28 20.36 -10.15
N GLU A 466 16.55 20.83 -11.16
CA GLU A 466 15.95 22.15 -11.18
C GLU A 466 14.82 22.25 -10.16
N ASP A 467 13.90 21.30 -10.18
CA ASP A 467 12.74 21.25 -9.28
C ASP A 467 13.17 21.07 -7.81
N ARG A 468 14.30 20.42 -7.54
CA ARG A 468 14.89 20.34 -6.20
C ARG A 468 15.15 21.74 -5.60
N LYS A 469 15.61 22.70 -6.40
CA LYS A 469 15.86 24.08 -5.93
C LYS A 469 14.56 24.79 -5.57
N VAL A 470 13.46 24.46 -6.26
CA VAL A 470 12.12 25.00 -6.02
C VAL A 470 11.47 24.30 -4.83
N ARG A 471 11.26 22.97 -4.91
CA ARG A 471 10.61 22.13 -3.88
C ARG A 471 11.23 22.23 -2.50
N LEU A 472 12.57 22.26 -2.42
CA LEU A 472 13.27 22.31 -1.14
C LEU A 472 13.75 23.73 -0.78
N GLY A 473 13.62 24.72 -1.69
CA GLY A 473 14.06 26.11 -1.53
C GLY A 473 12.96 27.08 -1.07
N SER A 474 13.27 28.38 -1.11
CA SER A 474 12.55 29.46 -0.38
C SER A 474 11.29 30.01 -1.05
N SER A 475 10.68 29.31 -2.01
CA SER A 475 9.52 29.81 -2.75
C SER A 475 8.34 28.86 -2.64
N ARG A 476 7.21 29.40 -2.16
CA ARG A 476 5.96 28.69 -1.83
C ARG A 476 5.08 28.42 -3.05
N THR A 477 5.70 28.11 -4.19
CA THR A 477 4.98 27.78 -5.42
C THR A 477 5.66 26.56 -6.03
N PRO A 478 5.11 25.35 -5.83
CA PRO A 478 5.49 24.23 -6.69
C PRO A 478 5.12 24.63 -8.13
N ALA A 479 6.13 24.76 -8.99
CA ALA A 479 5.89 24.65 -10.41
C ALA A 479 5.53 23.18 -10.64
N TYR A 480 4.27 22.93 -11.01
CA TYR A 480 3.79 21.63 -11.48
C TYR A 480 3.63 20.54 -10.39
N ALA A 481 2.55 20.68 -9.63
CA ALA A 481 1.94 19.57 -8.91
C ALA A 481 0.67 19.11 -9.64
N ASN A 482 0.76 18.08 -10.47
CA ASN A 482 -0.41 17.31 -10.87
C ASN A 482 -0.95 16.55 -9.64
N THR A 483 -2.00 17.14 -9.04
CA THR A 483 -3.21 16.48 -8.54
C THR A 483 -3.06 15.11 -7.83
N ARG A 484 -2.80 15.16 -6.52
CA ARG A 484 -3.53 14.37 -5.50
C ARG A 484 -3.62 15.16 -4.19
N VAL A 485 -4.61 16.04 -4.09
CA VAL A 485 -5.02 16.58 -2.79
C VAL A 485 -5.94 15.55 -2.14
N SER A 486 -5.46 14.88 -1.10
CA SER A 486 -6.33 14.13 -0.20
C SER A 486 -6.97 15.11 0.77
N TYR A 487 -8.29 15.23 0.73
CA TYR A 487 -9.06 16.07 1.65
C TYR A 487 -9.11 15.43 3.05
N ILE A 488 -8.72 16.17 4.08
CA ILE A 488 -9.12 15.93 5.47
C ILE A 488 -10.02 17.09 5.86
N GLY A 489 -11.33 16.84 5.91
CA GLY A 489 -12.33 17.82 6.35
C GLY A 489 -12.20 18.08 7.85
N GLY A 490 -11.83 19.31 8.22
CA GLY A 490 -12.03 19.87 9.55
C GLY A 490 -13.33 20.67 9.58
N ALA A 491 -14.11 20.52 10.64
CA ALA A 491 -15.52 20.91 10.72
C ALA A 491 -15.82 22.41 10.94
N ASP A 492 -14.85 23.33 10.86
CA ASP A 492 -15.11 24.76 11.07
C ASP A 492 -14.24 25.60 10.11
N GLY A 493 -14.84 26.35 9.18
CA GLY A 493 -14.10 27.21 8.24
C GLY A 493 -13.60 28.53 8.85
N PRO A 494 -13.05 29.46 8.04
CA PRO A 494 -12.05 29.29 6.99
C PRO A 494 -10.67 29.80 7.46
N THR A 495 -9.59 29.21 6.96
CA THR A 495 -8.30 29.92 6.87
C THR A 495 -7.78 29.71 5.46
N SER A 496 -8.18 30.62 4.57
CA SER A 496 -7.81 30.65 3.17
C SER A 496 -6.29 30.90 3.03
N VAL A 497 -5.59 29.94 2.45
CA VAL A 497 -4.30 30.19 1.79
C VAL A 497 -4.61 30.32 0.31
N PHE A 498 -4.65 31.55 -0.16
CA PHE A 498 -4.76 31.88 -1.57
C PHE A 498 -3.49 31.43 -2.31
N VAL A 499 -3.65 30.65 -3.37
CA VAL A 499 -2.64 30.49 -4.42
C VAL A 499 -3.33 30.79 -5.75
N ALA A 500 -3.42 32.08 -6.07
CA ALA A 500 -3.57 32.52 -7.45
C ALA A 500 -2.15 32.48 -8.06
N GLY A 501 -1.92 31.56 -8.99
CA GLY A 501 -0.69 31.54 -9.77
C GLY A 501 -0.71 32.71 -10.74
N LYS A 502 0.01 33.79 -10.42
CA LYS A 502 0.30 34.86 -11.37
C LYS A 502 1.68 34.58 -11.98
N VAL A 503 1.68 34.28 -13.28
CA VAL A 503 2.89 34.25 -14.12
C VAL A 503 3.49 35.65 -14.15
N ALA A 504 4.79 35.75 -13.88
CA ALA A 504 5.54 36.99 -13.96
C ALA A 504 6.48 36.93 -15.16
N GLY A 505 6.17 37.76 -16.17
CA GLY A 505 7.18 38.40 -17.04
C GLY A 505 7.52 37.70 -18.36
N GLU A 506 6.77 38.06 -19.40
CA GLU A 506 7.20 38.36 -20.78
C GLU A 506 8.38 37.54 -21.40
N GLU A 507 8.04 36.43 -22.03
CA GLU A 507 8.20 36.13 -23.47
C GLU A 507 7.39 34.83 -23.73
N ASN A 508 6.78 34.67 -24.91
CA ASN A 508 5.92 33.53 -25.26
C ASN A 508 6.67 32.17 -25.17
N GLU A 509 6.74 31.56 -23.97
CA GLU A 509 7.27 30.21 -23.72
C GLU A 509 6.16 29.16 -23.50
N THR A 510 4.89 29.54 -23.55
CA THR A 510 3.73 28.64 -23.35
C THR A 510 3.60 27.58 -24.45
N ASP A 511 4.11 27.82 -25.66
CA ASP A 511 4.04 26.87 -26.78
C ASP A 511 4.92 25.62 -26.64
N ARG A 512 5.76 25.50 -25.59
CA ARG A 512 6.78 24.43 -25.53
C ARG A 512 6.57 23.31 -24.50
N GLN A 513 5.72 23.48 -23.49
CA GLN A 513 5.63 22.53 -22.37
C GLN A 513 4.29 21.78 -22.33
N MET A 514 4.12 20.83 -23.25
CA MET A 514 2.96 19.93 -23.30
C MET A 514 3.30 18.52 -22.81
N TYR A 515 2.27 17.77 -22.41
CA TYR A 515 2.34 16.35 -22.01
C TYR A 515 3.22 16.07 -20.78
N TYR A 516 2.85 16.67 -19.64
CA TYR A 516 3.52 16.38 -18.37
C TYR A 516 3.29 14.93 -17.95
N THR A 517 4.36 14.18 -17.73
CA THR A 517 4.27 12.76 -17.40
C THR A 517 5.34 12.32 -16.39
N ASN A 518 5.07 11.19 -15.73
CA ASN A 518 6.04 10.54 -14.86
C ASN A 518 6.75 9.44 -15.63
N VAL A 519 8.05 9.31 -15.40
CA VAL A 519 8.88 8.30 -16.05
C VAL A 519 9.62 7.49 -15.01
N THR A 520 9.47 6.17 -15.01
CA THR A 520 10.29 5.26 -14.20
C THR A 520 11.28 4.53 -15.09
N VAL A 521 12.57 4.63 -14.78
CA VAL A 521 13.64 3.91 -15.47
C VAL A 521 14.25 2.88 -14.53
N ASN A 522 14.31 1.61 -14.97
CA ASN A 522 14.98 0.54 -14.23
C ASN A 522 16.16 0.01 -15.05
N TYR A 523 17.37 0.16 -14.53
CA TYR A 523 18.59 -0.33 -15.15
C TYR A 523 19.01 -1.67 -14.55
N ARG A 524 19.30 -2.64 -15.43
CA ARG A 524 20.06 -3.84 -15.08
C ARG A 524 21.51 -3.63 -15.48
N LEU A 525 22.40 -3.54 -14.49
CA LEU A 525 23.82 -3.32 -14.75
C LEU A 525 24.53 -4.64 -15.11
N THR A 526 25.63 -4.55 -15.84
CA THR A 526 26.46 -5.69 -16.26
C THR A 526 27.02 -6.51 -15.10
N ASN A 527 27.13 -5.92 -13.91
CA ASN A 527 27.55 -6.61 -12.67
C ASN A 527 26.39 -7.26 -11.89
N GLY A 528 25.17 -7.26 -12.44
CA GLY A 528 23.98 -7.85 -11.81
C GLY A 528 23.23 -6.94 -10.83
N ARG A 529 23.74 -5.74 -10.52
CA ARG A 529 23.01 -4.76 -9.69
C ARG A 529 21.84 -4.16 -10.47
N ARG A 530 20.77 -3.82 -9.75
CA ARG A 530 19.64 -3.03 -10.27
C ARG A 530 19.69 -1.61 -9.74
N VAL A 531 19.28 -0.65 -10.57
CA VAL A 531 19.12 0.76 -10.20
C VAL A 531 17.80 1.25 -10.78
N SER A 532 16.96 1.84 -9.94
CA SER A 532 15.68 2.40 -10.36
C SER A 532 15.62 3.89 -10.05
N ARG A 533 15.05 4.68 -10.96
CA ARG A 533 14.82 6.12 -10.81
C ARG A 533 13.44 6.49 -11.34
N ALA A 534 12.75 7.38 -10.65
CA ALA A 534 11.55 8.02 -11.14
C ALA A 534 11.83 9.50 -11.43
N TYR A 535 11.25 10.02 -12.49
CA TYR A 535 11.37 11.41 -12.91
C TYR A 535 9.99 11.94 -13.28
N SER A 536 9.88 13.26 -13.33
CA SER A 536 8.75 13.95 -13.96
C SER A 536 9.31 14.90 -15.01
N LEU A 537 8.69 14.94 -16.18
CA LEU A 537 9.14 15.76 -17.31
C LEU A 537 7.98 16.07 -18.26
N TYR A 538 8.20 17.04 -19.13
CA TYR A 538 7.36 17.28 -20.29
C TYR A 538 7.84 16.45 -21.46
N LEU A 539 6.95 15.62 -22.02
CA LEU A 539 7.33 14.75 -23.13
C LEU A 539 7.65 15.54 -24.41
N SER A 540 7.06 16.74 -24.55
CA SER A 540 7.35 17.70 -25.62
C SER A 540 8.84 18.06 -25.73
N ASP A 541 9.57 18.15 -24.61
CA ASP A 541 11.02 18.46 -24.60
C ASP A 541 11.88 17.36 -25.25
N ILE A 542 11.34 16.14 -25.35
CA ILE A 542 12.03 14.94 -25.84
C ILE A 542 11.22 14.18 -26.90
N MET A 543 10.28 14.85 -27.57
CA MET A 543 9.30 14.22 -28.45
C MET A 543 9.97 13.35 -29.52
N ASP A 544 10.97 13.87 -30.23
CA ASP A 544 11.73 13.12 -31.25
C ASP A 544 12.34 11.80 -30.73
N THR A 545 12.74 11.76 -29.47
CA THR A 545 13.31 10.55 -28.86
C THR A 545 12.20 9.60 -28.44
N TYR A 546 11.13 10.14 -27.85
CA TYR A 546 9.95 9.38 -27.49
C TYR A 546 9.30 8.72 -28.71
N GLU A 547 9.15 9.40 -29.83
CA GLU A 547 8.60 8.84 -31.07
C GLU A 547 9.40 7.63 -31.56
N LYS A 548 10.74 7.75 -31.57
CA LYS A 548 11.64 6.66 -31.96
C LYS A 548 11.56 5.48 -30.99
N LEU A 549 11.38 5.75 -29.70
CA LEU A 549 11.20 4.74 -28.67
C LEU A 549 9.84 4.03 -28.82
N TYR A 550 8.74 4.78 -28.94
CA TYR A 550 7.40 4.22 -29.06
C TYR A 550 7.32 3.30 -30.29
N SER A 551 8.05 3.63 -31.36
CA SER A 551 8.18 2.81 -32.56
C SER A 551 8.96 1.49 -32.36
N GLN A 552 9.67 1.31 -31.24
CA GLN A 552 10.41 0.06 -30.97
C GLN A 552 9.47 -1.09 -30.61
N THR A 553 9.65 -2.23 -31.27
CA THR A 553 8.93 -3.47 -30.94
C THR A 553 9.16 -3.90 -29.50
N ASP A 554 10.39 -3.80 -28.99
CA ASP A 554 10.74 -4.19 -27.61
C ASP A 554 10.05 -3.29 -26.56
N TYR A 555 9.81 -2.02 -26.87
CA TYR A 555 9.06 -1.11 -26.00
C TYR A 555 7.58 -1.51 -25.96
N LYS A 556 6.93 -1.61 -27.12
CA LYS A 556 5.50 -1.97 -27.19
C LYS A 556 5.20 -3.34 -26.60
N THR A 557 6.00 -4.36 -26.90
CA THR A 557 5.81 -5.71 -26.36
C THR A 557 6.05 -5.79 -24.85
N GLY A 558 6.96 -4.97 -24.32
CA GLY A 558 7.18 -4.84 -22.88
C GLY A 558 6.07 -4.09 -22.14
N LEU A 559 5.39 -3.17 -22.84
CA LEU A 559 4.31 -2.32 -22.31
C LEU A 559 2.92 -2.99 -22.41
N TYR A 560 2.56 -3.48 -23.59
CA TYR A 560 1.21 -3.96 -23.90
C TYR A 560 1.12 -5.49 -23.86
N ARG A 561 0.63 -6.03 -22.74
CA ARG A 561 0.48 -7.48 -22.54
C ARG A 561 -0.33 -8.20 -23.63
N ILE A 562 -1.28 -7.51 -24.25
CA ILE A 562 -2.11 -8.03 -25.35
C ILE A 562 -1.28 -8.52 -26.55
N LEU A 563 -0.09 -7.95 -26.78
CA LEU A 563 0.81 -8.36 -27.86
C LEU A 563 1.41 -9.75 -27.67
N SER A 564 1.36 -10.29 -26.44
CA SER A 564 1.83 -11.64 -26.11
C SER A 564 0.71 -12.67 -25.91
N GLN A 565 -0.55 -12.23 -25.92
CA GLN A 565 -1.70 -13.11 -25.71
C GLN A 565 -1.95 -14.00 -26.94
N THR A 566 -2.42 -15.22 -26.68
CA THR A 566 -2.75 -16.17 -27.74
C THR A 566 -4.24 -16.52 -27.75
N PRO A 567 -4.84 -16.86 -28.90
CA PRO A 567 -6.27 -17.16 -29.00
C PRO A 567 -6.73 -18.27 -28.06
N GLU A 568 -5.87 -19.24 -27.74
CA GLU A 568 -6.21 -20.37 -26.88
C GLU A 568 -6.54 -19.95 -25.44
N GLN A 569 -5.96 -18.83 -24.99
CA GLN A 569 -6.18 -18.24 -23.67
C GLN A 569 -7.50 -17.47 -23.58
N LEU A 570 -8.09 -17.11 -24.72
CA LEU A 570 -9.25 -16.24 -24.80
C LEU A 570 -10.55 -17.04 -24.89
N SER A 571 -11.60 -16.49 -24.29
CA SER A 571 -12.96 -17.01 -24.37
C SER A 571 -13.82 -16.18 -25.34
N ARG A 572 -13.62 -14.87 -25.40
CA ARG A 572 -14.36 -13.97 -26.29
C ARG A 572 -13.72 -12.59 -26.34
N ALA A 573 -14.20 -11.74 -27.24
CA ALA A 573 -13.87 -10.32 -27.26
C ALA A 573 -15.14 -9.46 -27.30
N TYR A 574 -15.10 -8.33 -26.60
CA TYR A 574 -16.16 -7.31 -26.61
C TYR A 574 -15.65 -6.07 -27.33
N TYR A 575 -16.38 -5.63 -28.34
CA TYR A 575 -16.24 -4.29 -28.89
C TYR A 575 -17.25 -3.37 -28.20
N LYS A 576 -16.76 -2.26 -27.66
CA LYS A 576 -17.54 -1.29 -26.88
C LYS A 576 -17.39 0.11 -27.49
N GLU A 577 -18.52 0.80 -27.61
CA GLU A 577 -18.60 2.19 -28.03
C GLU A 577 -19.77 2.87 -27.28
N ALA A 578 -19.61 4.14 -26.92
CA ALA A 578 -20.67 4.93 -26.30
C ALA A 578 -21.29 4.24 -25.06
N GLY A 579 -20.43 3.78 -24.14
CA GLY A 579 -20.84 3.08 -22.92
C GLY A 579 -21.47 1.69 -23.11
N THR A 580 -21.57 1.16 -24.34
CA THR A 580 -22.28 -0.11 -24.63
C THR A 580 -21.46 -1.11 -25.42
N ILE A 581 -21.69 -2.40 -25.17
CA ILE A 581 -21.10 -3.48 -25.96
C ILE A 581 -21.88 -3.56 -27.28
N ALA A 582 -21.29 -3.04 -28.35
CA ALA A 582 -21.85 -3.09 -29.69
C ALA A 582 -21.74 -4.51 -30.28
N TYR A 583 -20.63 -5.22 -30.01
CA TYR A 583 -20.41 -6.55 -30.57
C TYR A 583 -19.66 -7.51 -29.66
N THR A 584 -19.97 -8.80 -29.77
CA THR A 584 -19.29 -9.90 -29.06
C THR A 584 -18.80 -10.96 -30.04
N ALA A 585 -17.49 -11.16 -30.08
CA ALA A 585 -16.87 -12.27 -30.81
C ALA A 585 -16.69 -13.47 -29.85
N GLU A 586 -17.49 -14.53 -30.04
CA GLU A 586 -17.33 -15.79 -29.30
C GLU A 586 -16.13 -16.63 -29.82
N GLU A 587 -15.77 -17.71 -29.12
CA GLU A 587 -14.66 -18.59 -29.53
C GLU A 587 -14.81 -19.08 -30.98
N GLY A 588 -13.81 -18.81 -31.81
CA GLY A 588 -13.82 -19.17 -33.22
C GLY A 588 -12.77 -18.47 -34.06
N SER A 589 -12.94 -18.55 -35.39
CA SER A 589 -12.03 -17.90 -36.35
C SER A 589 -12.05 -16.37 -36.22
N VAL A 590 -13.23 -15.78 -36.04
CA VAL A 590 -13.39 -14.32 -35.92
C VAL A 590 -12.62 -13.77 -34.72
N LEU A 591 -12.71 -14.40 -33.55
CA LEU A 591 -11.92 -14.00 -32.37
C LEU A 591 -10.41 -14.05 -32.64
N THR A 592 -9.96 -15.08 -33.34
CA THR A 592 -8.54 -15.26 -33.70
C THR A 592 -8.07 -14.21 -34.70
N GLU A 593 -8.89 -13.91 -35.71
CA GLU A 593 -8.61 -12.88 -36.71
C GLU A 593 -8.63 -11.49 -36.10
N LEU A 594 -9.60 -11.20 -35.23
CA LEU A 594 -9.73 -9.92 -34.52
C LEU A 594 -8.54 -9.66 -33.59
N LEU A 595 -8.09 -10.67 -32.81
CA LEU A 595 -6.89 -10.54 -31.98
C LEU A 595 -5.65 -10.21 -32.84
N LYS A 596 -5.45 -10.94 -33.95
CA LYS A 596 -4.29 -10.74 -34.83
C LYS A 596 -4.33 -9.39 -35.53
N ALA A 597 -5.51 -8.96 -36.00
CA ALA A 597 -5.72 -7.66 -36.62
C ALA A 597 -5.38 -6.54 -35.62
N TYR A 598 -5.94 -6.64 -34.42
CA TYR A 598 -5.69 -5.69 -33.34
C TYR A 598 -4.21 -5.62 -32.94
N GLN A 599 -3.56 -6.77 -32.73
CA GLN A 599 -2.13 -6.83 -32.42
C GLN A 599 -1.27 -6.19 -33.53
N THR A 600 -1.66 -6.37 -34.79
CA THR A 600 -0.95 -5.80 -35.95
C THR A 600 -1.13 -4.28 -36.01
N ASP A 601 -2.35 -3.79 -35.81
CA ASP A 601 -2.66 -2.37 -35.84
C ASP A 601 -2.01 -1.64 -34.65
N LEU A 602 -2.09 -2.19 -33.43
CA LEU A 602 -1.42 -1.64 -32.25
C LEU A 602 0.11 -1.61 -32.41
N MET A 603 0.70 -2.64 -33.04
CA MET A 603 2.13 -2.64 -33.33
C MET A 603 2.51 -1.57 -34.37
N ALA A 604 1.61 -1.24 -35.30
CA ALA A 604 1.82 -0.21 -36.31
C ALA A 604 1.54 1.23 -35.82
N LEU A 605 0.72 1.40 -34.79
CA LEU A 605 0.34 2.72 -34.24
C LEU A 605 1.56 3.58 -33.90
N ASP A 606 1.69 4.77 -34.46
CA ASP A 606 2.78 5.69 -34.10
C ASP A 606 2.28 6.85 -33.22
N THR A 607 3.22 7.58 -32.63
CA THR A 607 2.92 8.72 -31.75
C THR A 607 2.15 9.82 -32.47
N GLN A 608 2.49 10.11 -33.73
CA GLN A 608 1.83 11.16 -34.51
C GLN A 608 0.35 10.84 -34.76
N THR A 609 0.05 9.57 -35.02
CA THR A 609 -1.32 9.08 -35.11
C THR A 609 -2.08 9.29 -33.80
N ARG A 610 -1.47 9.01 -32.65
CA ARG A 610 -2.10 9.26 -31.33
C ARG A 610 -2.34 10.74 -31.04
N ILE A 611 -1.46 11.62 -31.55
CA ILE A 611 -1.63 13.07 -31.39
C ILE A 611 -2.76 13.60 -32.29
N GLN A 612 -2.98 12.98 -33.46
CA GLN A 612 -3.94 13.44 -34.47
C GLN A 612 -5.32 12.79 -34.36
N GLU A 613 -5.37 11.52 -33.94
CA GLU A 613 -6.58 10.72 -33.89
C GLU A 613 -7.01 10.46 -32.44
N ALA A 614 -8.30 10.61 -32.15
CA ALA A 614 -8.89 10.10 -30.91
C ALA A 614 -9.38 8.65 -31.10
N PRO A 615 -9.36 7.80 -30.06
CA PRO A 615 -10.04 6.51 -30.11
C PRO A 615 -11.53 6.66 -30.42
N ILE A 616 -12.05 5.78 -31.27
CA ILE A 616 -13.46 5.72 -31.70
C ILE A 616 -14.23 4.57 -31.06
N GLY A 617 -13.59 3.87 -30.13
CA GLY A 617 -14.09 2.65 -29.54
C GLY A 617 -13.04 1.97 -28.68
N SER A 618 -13.45 0.95 -27.93
CA SER A 618 -12.53 0.10 -27.18
C SER A 618 -12.85 -1.37 -27.38
N ILE A 619 -11.84 -2.23 -27.25
CA ILE A 619 -11.96 -3.67 -27.34
C ILE A 619 -11.40 -4.35 -26.10
N CYS A 620 -12.11 -5.32 -25.57
CA CYS A 620 -11.68 -6.13 -24.44
C CYS A 620 -11.56 -7.60 -24.87
N PHE A 621 -10.38 -8.20 -24.66
CA PHE A 621 -10.15 -9.63 -24.90
C PHE A 621 -10.25 -10.39 -23.58
N VAL A 622 -11.33 -11.15 -23.42
CA VAL A 622 -11.66 -11.86 -22.19
C VAL A 622 -10.91 -13.19 -22.13
N THR A 623 -10.16 -13.39 -21.04
CA THR A 623 -9.45 -14.66 -20.81
C THR A 623 -10.38 -15.74 -20.25
N LYS A 624 -10.09 -17.01 -20.55
CA LYS A 624 -10.79 -18.17 -19.99
C LYS A 624 -10.71 -18.21 -18.47
N ASP A 625 -9.59 -17.78 -17.90
CA ASP A 625 -9.41 -17.67 -16.45
C ASP A 625 -10.39 -16.66 -15.84
N SER A 626 -10.67 -15.54 -16.53
CA SER A 626 -11.68 -14.56 -16.11
C SER A 626 -13.10 -15.11 -16.13
N VAL A 627 -13.45 -15.84 -17.19
CA VAL A 627 -14.76 -16.50 -17.26
C VAL A 627 -14.89 -17.56 -16.18
N HIS A 628 -13.83 -18.32 -15.92
CA HIS A 628 -13.86 -19.35 -14.89
C HIS A 628 -13.96 -18.77 -13.47
N TYR A 629 -13.23 -17.68 -13.19
CA TYR A 629 -13.34 -16.92 -11.94
C TYR A 629 -14.78 -16.47 -11.70
N LEU A 630 -15.41 -15.85 -12.69
CA LEU A 630 -16.78 -15.36 -12.56
C LEU A 630 -17.80 -16.46 -12.47
N LYS A 631 -17.68 -17.53 -13.27
CA LYS A 631 -18.54 -18.71 -13.12
C LYS A 631 -18.45 -19.27 -11.71
N LYS A 632 -17.25 -19.38 -11.15
CA LYS A 632 -17.07 -19.85 -9.78
C LYS A 632 -17.56 -18.85 -8.74
N GLY A 633 -17.41 -17.55 -8.96
CA GLY A 633 -17.98 -16.50 -8.11
C GLY A 633 -19.50 -16.50 -8.12
N ILE A 634 -20.11 -16.78 -9.28
CA ILE A 634 -21.55 -16.94 -9.48
C ILE A 634 -22.05 -18.27 -8.89
N GLU A 635 -21.31 -19.37 -9.05
CA GLU A 635 -21.62 -20.64 -8.39
C GLU A 635 -21.49 -20.48 -6.87
N ASP A 636 -20.40 -19.90 -6.38
CA ASP A 636 -20.23 -19.58 -4.97
C ASP A 636 -21.28 -18.57 -4.47
N SER A 637 -21.81 -17.67 -5.28
CA SER A 637 -22.91 -16.80 -4.87
C SER A 637 -24.27 -17.52 -4.89
N LEU A 638 -24.53 -18.35 -5.89
CA LEU A 638 -25.71 -19.21 -5.96
C LEU A 638 -25.76 -20.24 -4.82
N TYR A 639 -24.60 -20.71 -4.33
CA TYR A 639 -24.45 -21.67 -3.23
C TYR A 639 -24.13 -21.03 -1.87
N LYS A 640 -23.65 -19.78 -1.79
CA LYS A 640 -23.21 -19.14 -0.53
C LYS A 640 -23.77 -17.74 -0.28
N TYR A 641 -24.32 -17.02 -1.27
CA TYR A 641 -24.73 -15.62 -1.14
C TYR A 641 -25.88 -15.24 -2.09
N ARG A 642 -27.13 -15.30 -1.63
CA ARG A 642 -28.16 -14.47 -2.26
C ARG A 642 -28.14 -13.12 -1.55
N GLY A 643 -27.60 -12.07 -2.14
CA GLY A 643 -28.00 -10.67 -1.85
C GLY A 643 -26.90 -9.66 -1.56
N GLY A 644 -26.78 -8.70 -2.49
CA GLY A 644 -25.79 -7.63 -2.51
C GLY A 644 -25.11 -7.64 -3.86
N TYR A 645 -25.85 -7.38 -4.94
CA TYR A 645 -25.27 -7.28 -6.27
C TYR A 645 -24.37 -6.04 -6.29
N TRP A 646 -23.06 -6.24 -6.15
CA TRP A 646 -22.17 -5.64 -7.11
C TRP A 646 -22.34 -6.52 -8.36
N ASP A 647 -22.98 -5.99 -9.39
CA ASP A 647 -23.10 -6.70 -10.67
C ASP A 647 -21.69 -6.74 -11.28
N TYR A 648 -20.86 -7.66 -10.78
CA TYR A 648 -19.51 -7.89 -11.27
C TYR A 648 -19.63 -8.54 -12.63
N ARG A 649 -19.48 -7.75 -13.67
CA ARG A 649 -19.53 -8.23 -15.04
C ARG A 649 -18.11 -8.65 -15.47
N VAL A 650 -18.01 -9.49 -16.50
CA VAL A 650 -16.71 -10.00 -17.00
C VAL A 650 -15.79 -8.87 -17.42
N GLU A 651 -16.40 -7.81 -17.93
CA GLU A 651 -15.86 -6.53 -18.31
C GLU A 651 -15.12 -5.83 -17.17
N ASP A 652 -15.56 -5.99 -15.92
CA ASP A 652 -14.98 -5.26 -14.78
C ASP A 652 -13.59 -5.78 -14.37
N PHE A 653 -13.16 -6.93 -14.91
CA PHE A 653 -11.89 -7.59 -14.57
C PHE A 653 -10.91 -7.68 -15.73
N ASN A 654 -11.28 -7.16 -16.91
CA ASN A 654 -10.47 -7.25 -18.11
C ASN A 654 -10.07 -5.85 -18.61
N GLN A 655 -8.91 -5.80 -19.27
CA GLN A 655 -8.42 -4.56 -19.87
C GLN A 655 -9.21 -4.23 -21.13
N TYR A 656 -9.71 -3.00 -21.20
CA TYR A 656 -10.15 -2.38 -22.46
C TYR A 656 -8.97 -1.70 -23.16
N TRP A 657 -8.89 -1.88 -24.47
CA TRP A 657 -7.85 -1.32 -25.31
C TRP A 657 -8.45 -0.38 -26.36
N PRO A 658 -7.83 0.77 -26.66
CA PRO A 658 -8.39 1.75 -27.60
C PRO A 658 -8.35 1.24 -29.05
N ILE A 659 -9.37 1.56 -29.84
CA ILE A 659 -9.40 1.42 -31.30
C ILE A 659 -9.34 2.82 -31.92
N TYR A 660 -8.29 3.09 -32.69
CA TYR A 660 -8.14 4.33 -33.45
C TYR A 660 -8.74 4.19 -34.86
N PRO A 661 -9.15 5.28 -35.53
CA PRO A 661 -9.55 5.28 -36.94
C PRO A 661 -8.54 4.59 -37.87
N SER A 662 -7.25 4.73 -37.58
CA SER A 662 -6.14 4.06 -38.29
C SER A 662 -6.08 2.53 -38.12
N PHE A 663 -6.87 1.92 -37.22
CA PHE A 663 -6.91 0.47 -36.99
C PHE A 663 -7.75 -0.25 -38.07
N THR A 664 -7.39 0.03 -39.32
CA THR A 664 -8.13 -0.39 -40.52
C THR A 664 -8.36 -1.90 -40.60
N ARG A 665 -7.42 -2.74 -40.13
CA ARG A 665 -7.59 -4.20 -40.16
C ARG A 665 -8.62 -4.63 -39.13
N THR A 666 -8.54 -4.07 -37.92
CA THR A 666 -9.48 -4.35 -36.84
C THR A 666 -10.89 -3.90 -37.22
N ILE A 667 -11.01 -2.68 -37.75
CA ILE A 667 -12.28 -2.11 -38.22
C ILE A 667 -12.88 -2.95 -39.34
N GLN A 668 -12.10 -3.37 -40.33
CA GLN A 668 -12.58 -4.24 -41.43
C GLN A 668 -13.16 -5.56 -40.93
N ILE A 669 -12.56 -6.17 -39.90
CA ILE A 669 -13.11 -7.39 -39.30
C ILE A 669 -14.45 -7.07 -38.63
N LEU A 670 -14.57 -6.00 -37.84
CA LEU A 670 -15.83 -5.59 -37.20
C LEU A 670 -16.92 -5.26 -38.25
N GLU A 671 -16.57 -4.55 -39.32
CA GLU A 671 -17.47 -4.26 -40.45
C GLU A 671 -17.97 -5.52 -41.16
N SER A 672 -17.10 -6.53 -41.31
CA SER A 672 -17.51 -7.82 -41.89
C SER A 672 -18.56 -8.56 -41.05
N GLN A 673 -18.67 -8.21 -39.75
CA GLN A 673 -19.65 -8.77 -38.82
C GLN A 673 -20.94 -7.93 -38.74
N GLY A 674 -21.03 -6.83 -39.49
CA GLY A 674 -22.21 -5.97 -39.56
C GLY A 674 -22.16 -4.72 -38.68
N GLU A 675 -21.06 -4.51 -37.94
CA GLU A 675 -20.87 -3.33 -37.11
C GLU A 675 -20.29 -2.15 -37.91
N LYS A 676 -20.46 -0.93 -37.40
CA LYS A 676 -19.85 0.28 -37.97
C LYS A 676 -19.14 1.06 -36.87
N PRO A 677 -17.87 0.75 -36.58
CA PRO A 677 -17.12 1.44 -35.55
C PRO A 677 -17.11 2.96 -35.73
N GLY A 678 -17.27 3.72 -34.65
CA GLY A 678 -17.27 5.18 -34.63
C GLY A 678 -18.60 5.84 -35.03
N THR A 679 -19.70 5.08 -35.03
CA THR A 679 -21.03 5.60 -35.40
C THR A 679 -22.04 5.64 -34.24
N PHE A 680 -21.68 5.10 -33.08
CA PHE A 680 -22.52 5.07 -31.88
C PHE A 680 -22.31 6.32 -31.02
N PHE A 681 -21.10 6.89 -31.01
CA PHE A 681 -20.80 8.19 -30.40
C PHE A 681 -20.79 9.31 -31.47
N ALA A 682 -21.87 9.39 -32.26
CA ALA A 682 -22.03 10.37 -33.34
C ALA A 682 -23.14 11.39 -33.02
N PRO A 683 -23.10 12.61 -33.58
CA PRO A 683 -24.10 13.66 -33.33
C PRO A 683 -25.54 13.18 -33.56
N GLU A 684 -25.77 12.31 -34.55
CA GLU A 684 -27.09 11.80 -34.87
C GLU A 684 -27.64 10.84 -33.80
N GLN A 685 -26.80 10.32 -32.90
CA GLN A 685 -27.21 9.47 -31.79
C GLN A 685 -27.46 10.24 -30.50
N VAL A 686 -27.11 11.52 -30.44
CA VAL A 686 -27.25 12.34 -29.24
C VAL A 686 -28.64 12.97 -29.17
N LYS A 687 -29.24 12.95 -27.98
CA LYS A 687 -30.51 13.59 -27.65
C LYS A 687 -30.30 14.91 -26.91
N GLU A 688 -29.32 14.94 -26.01
CA GLU A 688 -29.03 16.12 -25.18
C GLU A 688 -27.58 16.09 -24.69
N ILE A 689 -26.93 17.25 -24.65
CA ILE A 689 -25.65 17.44 -23.96
C ILE A 689 -25.88 18.39 -22.79
N THR A 690 -25.51 17.96 -21.59
CA THR A 690 -25.60 18.74 -20.36
C THR A 690 -24.21 19.04 -19.82
N ILE A 691 -23.91 20.30 -19.57
CA ILE A 691 -22.61 20.75 -19.07
C ILE A 691 -22.81 21.54 -17.78
N ASN A 692 -22.24 21.07 -16.67
CA ASN A 692 -22.24 21.86 -15.44
C ASN A 692 -21.28 23.04 -15.61
N VAL A 693 -21.76 24.27 -15.43
CA VAL A 693 -20.94 25.48 -15.64
C VAL A 693 -19.74 25.52 -14.69
N GLN A 694 -19.82 24.88 -13.52
CA GLN A 694 -18.67 24.73 -12.61
C GLN A 694 -17.50 23.99 -13.23
N ASN A 695 -17.77 23.03 -14.11
CA ASN A 695 -16.74 22.22 -14.79
C ASN A 695 -15.98 23.02 -15.85
N LEU A 696 -16.52 24.16 -16.30
CA LEU A 696 -15.91 25.03 -17.30
C LEU A 696 -14.92 26.04 -16.68
N LEU A 697 -14.93 26.19 -15.35
CA LEU A 697 -14.13 27.20 -14.63
C LEU A 697 -12.83 26.57 -14.10
N LYS A 698 -11.66 27.18 -14.37
CA LYS A 698 -10.35 26.69 -13.88
C LYS A 698 -10.16 26.84 -12.35
N SER A 699 -11.04 27.57 -11.65
CA SER A 699 -10.90 27.98 -10.24
C SER A 699 -12.12 27.61 -9.39
N SER A 700 -11.90 27.07 -8.18
CA SER A 700 -12.91 26.42 -7.33
C SER A 700 -13.92 27.38 -6.70
N TYR A 701 -15.22 27.06 -6.81
CA TYR A 701 -16.39 27.55 -6.05
C TYR A 701 -16.69 29.07 -5.99
N SER A 702 -15.77 29.98 -6.32
CA SER A 702 -15.97 31.43 -6.18
C SER A 702 -16.35 32.19 -7.45
N ASP A 703 -16.31 31.55 -8.62
CA ASP A 703 -16.40 32.25 -9.92
C ASP A 703 -17.75 32.08 -10.64
N ILE A 704 -18.74 31.45 -10.00
CA ILE A 704 -20.10 31.42 -10.55
C ILE A 704 -20.73 32.79 -10.26
N PRO A 705 -21.23 33.52 -11.29
CA PRO A 705 -21.93 34.78 -11.10
C PRO A 705 -23.06 34.67 -10.07
N GLN A 706 -23.16 35.64 -9.15
CA GLN A 706 -24.24 35.70 -8.15
C GLN A 706 -25.17 36.88 -8.43
N ASP A 707 -26.42 36.76 -7.95
CA ASP A 707 -27.43 37.81 -7.98
C ASP A 707 -27.62 38.47 -9.38
N GLU A 708 -27.21 39.73 -9.54
CA GLU A 708 -27.41 40.53 -10.76
C GLU A 708 -26.60 40.01 -11.95
N GLU A 709 -25.38 39.50 -11.73
CA GLU A 709 -24.54 38.95 -12.79
C GLU A 709 -25.09 37.61 -13.31
N LEU A 710 -25.70 36.81 -12.43
CA LEU A 710 -26.40 35.57 -12.81
C LEU A 710 -27.64 35.88 -13.66
N ALA A 711 -28.38 36.94 -13.30
CA ALA A 711 -29.55 37.38 -14.07
C ALA A 711 -29.16 37.88 -15.47
N GLU A 712 -28.02 38.56 -15.60
CA GLU A 712 -27.46 38.98 -16.89
C GLU A 712 -26.91 37.80 -17.71
N LEU A 713 -26.26 36.82 -17.07
CA LEU A 713 -25.80 35.61 -17.73
C LEU A 713 -26.98 34.81 -18.33
N ARG A 714 -28.07 34.66 -17.58
CA ARG A 714 -29.32 34.02 -18.05
C ARG A 714 -29.97 34.75 -19.23
N LYS A 715 -29.78 36.07 -19.36
CA LYS A 715 -30.26 36.82 -20.54
C LYS A 715 -29.37 36.61 -21.75
N LYS A 716 -28.06 36.42 -21.54
CA LYS A 716 -27.05 36.29 -22.59
C LYS A 716 -26.94 34.87 -23.13
N ASN A 717 -27.09 33.86 -22.27
CA ASN A 717 -26.96 32.46 -22.65
C ASN A 717 -28.32 31.74 -22.57
N PRO A 718 -28.97 31.42 -23.70
CA PRO A 718 -30.28 30.77 -23.71
C PRO A 718 -30.24 29.30 -23.27
N TYR A 719 -29.05 28.68 -23.18
CA TYR A 719 -28.87 27.27 -22.79
C TYR A 719 -28.79 27.09 -21.27
N TYR A 720 -28.58 28.17 -20.51
CA TYR A 720 -28.40 28.11 -19.05
C TYR A 720 -29.71 27.82 -18.30
N GLN A 721 -29.70 26.75 -17.49
CA GLN A 721 -30.83 26.30 -16.69
C GLN A 721 -30.71 26.68 -15.20
N GLU A 722 -31.82 26.59 -14.45
CA GLU A 722 -31.85 26.98 -13.04
C GLU A 722 -30.95 26.13 -12.13
N ASP A 723 -30.60 24.92 -12.55
CA ASP A 723 -29.75 23.99 -11.81
C ASP A 723 -28.24 24.27 -11.93
N GLY A 724 -27.86 25.29 -12.71
CA GLY A 724 -26.47 25.69 -12.90
C GLY A 724 -25.76 24.98 -14.05
N SER A 725 -26.51 24.35 -14.95
CA SER A 725 -25.98 23.67 -16.13
C SER A 725 -26.48 24.25 -17.46
N LEU A 726 -25.75 23.96 -18.53
CA LEU A 726 -26.11 24.27 -19.91
C LEU A 726 -26.72 23.03 -20.56
N HIS A 727 -27.84 23.19 -21.26
CA HIS A 727 -28.55 22.11 -21.94
C HIS A 727 -28.63 22.38 -23.44
N PHE A 728 -28.04 21.50 -24.24
CA PHE A 728 -28.03 21.58 -25.70
C PHE A 728 -28.87 20.46 -26.29
N THR A 729 -29.93 20.82 -27.03
CA THR A 729 -30.84 19.87 -27.69
C THR A 729 -31.02 20.14 -29.20
N ASP A 730 -30.49 21.26 -29.71
CA ASP A 730 -30.48 21.54 -31.14
C ASP A 730 -29.44 20.68 -31.87
N ALA A 731 -29.81 20.15 -33.04
CA ALA A 731 -28.96 19.22 -33.77
C ALA A 731 -27.68 19.86 -34.32
N HIS A 732 -27.71 21.15 -34.64
CA HIS A 732 -26.53 21.88 -35.11
C HIS A 732 -25.55 22.14 -33.95
N ASP A 733 -26.06 22.61 -32.81
CA ASP A 733 -25.23 22.86 -31.62
C ASP A 733 -24.61 21.56 -31.08
N ILE A 734 -25.39 20.46 -31.07
CA ILE A 734 -24.89 19.13 -30.72
C ILE A 734 -23.77 18.69 -31.66
N ALA A 735 -23.94 18.85 -32.97
CA ALA A 735 -22.90 18.47 -33.93
C ALA A 735 -21.62 19.29 -33.72
N LEU A 736 -21.76 20.59 -33.51
CA LEU A 736 -20.64 21.49 -33.24
C LEU A 736 -19.90 21.08 -31.96
N LEU A 737 -20.61 20.79 -30.86
CA LEU A 737 -20.01 20.32 -29.61
C LEU A 737 -19.31 18.97 -29.77
N MET A 738 -19.98 18.01 -30.41
CA MET A 738 -19.46 16.65 -30.60
C MET A 738 -18.16 16.63 -31.41
N ASP A 739 -17.96 17.55 -32.37
CA ASP A 739 -16.71 17.66 -33.13
C ASP A 739 -15.49 17.98 -32.26
N ALA A 740 -15.68 18.66 -31.11
CA ALA A 740 -14.61 18.92 -30.15
C ALA A 740 -14.62 17.97 -28.94
N MET A 741 -15.53 17.02 -28.87
CA MET A 741 -15.67 16.13 -27.72
C MET A 741 -14.99 14.78 -27.91
N MET A 742 -14.51 14.23 -26.80
CA MET A 742 -14.08 12.84 -26.69
C MET A 742 -14.80 12.18 -25.52
N GLU A 743 -15.18 10.90 -25.66
CA GLU A 743 -15.73 10.13 -24.54
C GLU A 743 -14.69 10.04 -23.41
N GLU A 744 -15.10 10.27 -22.15
CA GLU A 744 -14.20 10.32 -20.99
C GLU A 744 -13.35 9.05 -20.86
N GLU A 745 -13.94 7.89 -21.16
CA GLU A 745 -13.26 6.59 -21.07
C GLU A 745 -12.00 6.53 -21.96
N TYR A 746 -12.01 7.22 -23.10
CA TYR A 746 -10.90 7.23 -24.05
C TYR A 746 -9.79 8.19 -23.63
N TYR A 747 -10.12 9.29 -22.95
CA TYR A 747 -9.13 10.24 -22.42
C TYR A 747 -8.11 9.57 -21.49
N GLN A 748 -8.55 8.59 -20.69
CA GLN A 748 -7.61 7.85 -19.85
C GLN A 748 -6.63 7.01 -20.68
N MET A 749 -7.10 6.42 -21.78
CA MET A 749 -6.29 5.57 -22.66
C MET A 749 -5.34 6.35 -23.55
N ASP A 750 -5.65 7.62 -23.83
CA ASP A 750 -4.82 8.48 -24.65
C ASP A 750 -4.80 9.95 -24.17
N GLN A 751 -3.76 10.30 -23.41
CA GLN A 751 -3.64 11.60 -22.76
C GLN A 751 -2.91 12.65 -23.62
N PHE A 752 -2.86 12.47 -24.95
CA PHE A 752 -2.30 13.44 -25.89
C PHE A 752 -3.28 14.58 -26.25
N HIS A 753 -4.55 14.47 -25.84
CA HIS A 753 -5.57 15.50 -26.06
C HIS A 753 -5.90 16.18 -24.74
N GLN A 754 -5.76 17.51 -24.64
CA GLN A 754 -5.99 18.23 -23.37
C GLN A 754 -7.46 18.68 -23.26
N PRO A 755 -8.14 18.49 -22.12
CA PRO A 755 -9.47 19.01 -21.94
C PRO A 755 -9.45 20.54 -21.77
N ALA A 756 -10.38 21.24 -22.42
CA ALA A 756 -10.58 22.67 -22.21
C ALA A 756 -10.96 22.94 -20.75
N GLY A 757 -10.34 23.92 -20.08
CA GLY A 757 -10.70 24.33 -18.72
C GLY A 757 -10.39 23.32 -17.60
N GLY A 758 -10.92 23.58 -16.40
CA GLY A 758 -10.75 22.73 -15.21
C GLY A 758 -11.66 21.50 -15.24
N PHE A 759 -11.34 20.50 -16.06
CA PHE A 759 -12.13 19.28 -16.25
C PHE A 759 -13.56 19.55 -16.80
N SER A 760 -13.68 19.90 -18.09
CA SER A 760 -14.96 20.10 -18.79
C SER A 760 -15.78 18.82 -18.99
N TYR A 761 -16.23 18.23 -17.89
CA TYR A 761 -17.11 17.06 -17.89
C TYR A 761 -18.50 17.42 -18.37
N CYS A 762 -18.93 16.70 -19.40
CA CYS A 762 -20.23 16.83 -20.04
C CYS A 762 -20.97 15.50 -19.90
N GLN A 763 -22.26 15.56 -19.54
CA GLN A 763 -23.14 14.40 -19.59
C GLN A 763 -23.85 14.39 -20.94
N ILE A 764 -23.80 13.26 -21.64
CA ILE A 764 -24.38 13.09 -22.97
C ILE A 764 -25.48 12.04 -22.87
N GLU A 765 -26.72 12.45 -23.15
CA GLU A 765 -27.84 11.53 -23.31
C GLU A 765 -27.91 11.08 -24.78
N LEU A 766 -27.78 9.78 -25.01
CA LEU A 766 -27.93 9.15 -26.32
C LEU A 766 -29.36 8.63 -26.51
N LYS A 767 -29.75 8.45 -27.77
CA LYS A 767 -31.01 7.81 -28.15
C LYS A 767 -31.12 6.43 -27.48
N GLY A 768 -32.31 6.13 -26.95
CA GLY A 768 -32.53 4.90 -26.19
C GLY A 768 -32.26 5.03 -24.68
N ASN A 769 -32.18 6.26 -24.15
CA ASN A 769 -31.96 6.59 -22.74
C ASN A 769 -30.64 6.02 -22.19
N GLN A 770 -29.58 6.09 -22.99
CA GLN A 770 -28.22 5.76 -22.56
C GLN A 770 -27.48 7.03 -22.20
N TYR A 771 -26.58 6.94 -21.22
CA TYR A 771 -25.82 8.09 -20.72
C TYR A 771 -24.35 7.77 -20.73
N VAL A 772 -23.56 8.69 -21.28
CA VAL A 772 -22.10 8.64 -21.29
C VAL A 772 -21.52 9.97 -20.85
N SER A 773 -20.27 9.95 -20.41
CA SER A 773 -19.52 11.16 -20.07
C SER A 773 -18.62 11.54 -21.25
N GLY A 774 -18.59 12.83 -21.58
CA GLY A 774 -17.68 13.40 -22.57
C GLY A 774 -16.82 14.51 -21.97
N LEU A 775 -15.74 14.83 -22.67
CA LEU A 775 -14.81 15.90 -22.37
C LEU A 775 -14.64 16.76 -23.62
N ILE A 776 -14.69 18.09 -23.47
CA ILE A 776 -14.38 19.04 -24.55
C ILE A 776 -12.85 19.17 -24.64
N MET A 777 -12.28 18.97 -25.82
CA MET A 777 -10.84 19.02 -26.09
C MET A 777 -10.43 20.42 -26.52
N GLU A 778 -9.45 21.01 -25.83
CA GLU A 778 -8.98 22.39 -26.03
C GLU A 778 -8.47 22.63 -27.46
N ASP A 779 -7.72 21.66 -28.02
CA ASP A 779 -7.16 21.69 -29.37
C ASP A 779 -8.22 21.62 -30.48
N ARG A 780 -9.49 21.35 -30.13
CA ARG A 780 -10.60 21.20 -31.07
C ARG A 780 -11.69 22.26 -30.89
N VAL A 781 -11.56 23.17 -29.92
CA VAL A 781 -12.53 24.25 -29.71
C VAL A 781 -12.43 25.28 -30.85
N THR A 782 -13.55 25.54 -31.51
CA THR A 782 -13.65 26.56 -32.58
C THR A 782 -14.24 27.88 -32.05
N PRO A 783 -14.01 29.02 -32.71
CA PRO A 783 -14.65 30.28 -32.34
C PRO A 783 -16.19 30.21 -32.35
N GLU A 784 -16.76 29.46 -33.30
CA GLU A 784 -18.21 29.23 -33.39
C GLU A 784 -18.74 28.45 -32.18
N MET A 785 -17.95 27.50 -31.66
CA MET A 785 -18.28 26.79 -30.42
C MET A 785 -18.27 27.71 -29.20
N LEU A 786 -17.32 28.65 -29.12
CA LEU A 786 -17.24 29.61 -28.01
C LEU A 786 -18.49 30.50 -27.89
N ASP A 787 -19.17 30.78 -29.00
CA ASP A 787 -20.41 31.54 -29.00
C ASP A 787 -21.54 30.81 -28.23
N LEU A 788 -21.52 29.47 -28.16
CA LEU A 788 -22.46 28.68 -27.33
C LEU A 788 -22.29 28.95 -25.83
N PHE A 789 -21.10 29.40 -25.42
CA PHE A 789 -20.74 29.70 -24.04
C PHE A 789 -20.79 31.21 -23.74
N ALA A 790 -21.45 32.00 -24.58
CA ALA A 790 -21.51 33.46 -24.43
C ALA A 790 -21.90 33.89 -23.00
N GLY A 791 -21.09 34.78 -22.41
CA GLY A 791 -21.29 35.27 -21.05
C GLY A 791 -20.70 34.39 -19.94
N ILE A 792 -20.16 33.21 -20.25
CA ILE A 792 -19.40 32.36 -19.34
C ILE A 792 -17.91 32.62 -19.58
N PRO A 793 -17.11 32.91 -18.54
CA PRO A 793 -15.67 33.09 -18.69
C PRO A 793 -14.99 31.74 -18.91
N MET A 794 -14.98 31.26 -20.15
CA MET A 794 -14.15 30.11 -20.54
C MET A 794 -12.72 30.62 -20.81
N GLU A 795 -11.75 30.16 -20.01
CA GLU A 795 -10.33 30.39 -20.26
C GLU A 795 -9.79 29.32 -21.22
N VAL A 796 -10.00 29.52 -22.52
CA VAL A 796 -9.37 28.75 -23.62
C VAL A 796 -8.13 29.53 -24.05
N GLU A 797 -6.94 28.91 -24.01
CA GLU A 797 -5.67 29.57 -24.41
C GLU A 797 -5.50 29.75 -25.92
#